data_AF-A0A084AME1-F1
#
_entry.id   AF-A0A084AME1-F1
#
_cell.length_a   1.000
_cell.length_b   1.000
_cell.length_c   1.000
_cell.angle_alpha   90.00
_cell.angle_beta   90.00
_cell.angle_gamma   90.00
#
_symmetry.space_group_name_H-M   'P 1'
#
loop_
_entity.id
_entity.type
_entity.pdbx_description
1 polymer ?
#
loop_
_entity_poly.entity_id
_entity_poly.type
_entity_poly.pdbx_seq_one_letter_code
_entity_poly.pdbx_strand_id
1 'polypeptide(L)'
;MAPKKIQICFLEIANVGGYMASGQWKRSDDTSTKKDKLKYYTDLARLADRGKISAIFFADWFVGFDVYGGGLDTMLKAGHQVAHMDPFAMVSAMAAVTENVSFAVTQSTTYSNPYVLARQYSTLDHITDGRCAWNIVTSFTKSSADALGHESTVPHDERYAIADEFMDVVYKLWESSWAPDSVVLDKTTGVAFDPEKIKKIEHKGKYFKMSGRNQVHPSPQRTPVLFQAGTSKAGSAFAAKHAEAIFLNTFNVGQAAKTVKEMRAAAAANGRDPTSIKFFPCFMPIIGKTREEAQAKHQKALDNADPVAGLAQFSGYTGIDLAPYPLDEPMDLSNMSQAMAIQAVFKALAASEEEGEQQWTPRRLGMRMALGGLHPCPVGTAEDVAYVIQQWVEEADVDGFNIGSVTNPSSWEDVVDLLVPVLQERGLMWTEYPVPGGTFRENLMGTRELRDDHYGSSFKWGREKSQNGTKPSEAIPEEHPGLINGVEKPADVTVVSREVQVQPFSGFPGVDSKVDVSNHSPLPDHCMLLLKDVLAMAVKFIHHKGADNRPKPSVVSRSRLVAADGIFQQPARTIFFSTMTRRVILCPITIVISQALRDNAFHAPSLTCAARVFQIKNVGPVKCTPIRWKDSVLMIPLFRRFDGAVLSLARRRRRTAIGPKTLRRMAANAINGNAPDTVRDQAMRHNPKWATFNAAYINEMVEYHVQNAVLDEPDRRWPDLVLVAYELDEPPPCI
;
A
#
# COMPACT_ATOMS: atom_id res chain seq x y z
N MET A 1 -10.70 -24.24 34.00
CA MET A 1 -11.06 -23.24 32.96
C MET A 1 -10.28 -23.59 31.70
N ALA A 2 -10.86 -23.39 30.52
CA ALA A 2 -10.09 -23.56 29.28
C ALA A 2 -8.95 -22.53 29.23
N PRO A 3 -7.77 -22.87 28.69
CA PRO A 3 -6.66 -21.93 28.60
C PRO A 3 -7.02 -20.74 27.72
N LYS A 4 -6.46 -19.57 28.03
CA LYS A 4 -6.61 -18.36 27.22
C LYS A 4 -5.97 -18.62 25.86
N LYS A 5 -6.73 -18.38 24.78
CA LYS A 5 -6.21 -18.51 23.42
C LYS A 5 -5.34 -17.32 23.05
N ILE A 6 -4.27 -17.59 22.29
CA ILE A 6 -3.29 -16.60 21.86
C ILE A 6 -3.27 -16.44 20.34
N GLN A 7 -2.92 -15.23 19.92
CA GLN A 7 -2.69 -14.86 18.52
C GLN A 7 -1.19 -14.91 18.23
N ILE A 8 -0.80 -15.38 17.04
CA ILE A 8 0.61 -15.37 16.61
C ILE A 8 0.72 -14.47 15.39
N CYS A 9 1.69 -13.56 15.41
CA CYS A 9 2.05 -12.73 14.28
C CYS A 9 3.47 -13.06 13.82
N PHE A 10 3.72 -13.05 12.51
CA PHE A 10 5.09 -13.10 11.99
C PHE A 10 5.66 -11.69 11.91
N LEU A 11 6.75 -11.45 12.63
CA LEU A 11 7.41 -10.15 12.68
C LEU A 11 8.49 -10.06 11.60
N GLU A 12 8.23 -9.24 10.58
CA GLU A 12 9.07 -9.07 9.40
C GLU A 12 9.42 -7.58 9.19
N ILE A 13 10.45 -7.33 8.39
CA ILE A 13 10.71 -6.04 7.77
C ILE A 13 10.93 -6.25 6.28
N ALA A 14 10.48 -5.28 5.48
CA ALA A 14 10.64 -5.30 4.05
C ALA A 14 12.06 -4.84 3.65
N ASN A 15 13.07 -5.71 3.75
CA ASN A 15 14.46 -5.35 3.45
C ASN A 15 15.22 -6.48 2.76
N VAL A 16 16.36 -6.20 2.14
CA VAL A 16 17.28 -7.27 1.70
C VAL A 16 18.28 -7.55 2.80
N GLY A 17 18.33 -8.81 3.26
CA GLY A 17 19.21 -9.27 4.33
C GLY A 17 18.53 -9.40 5.69
N GLY A 18 19.30 -9.27 6.77
CA GLY A 18 18.87 -9.59 8.13
C GLY A 18 17.94 -8.54 8.75
N TYR A 19 17.06 -9.00 9.65
CA TYR A 19 16.23 -8.12 10.49
C TYR A 19 16.56 -8.24 11.98
N MET A 20 16.27 -9.39 12.61
CA MET A 20 16.45 -9.61 14.05
C MET A 20 17.67 -10.47 14.37
N ALA A 21 18.25 -11.10 13.35
CA ALA A 21 19.48 -11.88 13.44
C ALA A 21 20.49 -11.39 12.40
N SER A 22 21.54 -10.70 12.84
CA SER A 22 22.57 -10.18 11.94
C SER A 22 23.50 -11.31 11.46
N GLY A 23 24.04 -11.18 10.25
CA GLY A 23 24.97 -12.14 9.67
C GLY A 23 24.35 -13.43 9.09
N GLN A 24 23.08 -13.73 9.34
CA GLN A 24 22.46 -14.99 8.89
C GLN A 24 22.33 -15.11 7.36
N TRP A 25 22.28 -13.99 6.64
CA TRP A 25 22.20 -13.96 5.17
C TRP A 25 23.39 -14.64 4.46
N LYS A 26 24.53 -14.81 5.16
CA LYS A 26 25.71 -15.52 4.66
C LYS A 26 25.44 -17.01 4.40
N ARG A 27 24.39 -17.55 4.99
CA ARG A 27 24.09 -18.98 4.96
C ARG A 27 23.38 -19.36 3.65
N SER A 28 23.71 -20.54 3.13
CA SER A 28 23.10 -21.06 1.90
C SER A 28 21.63 -21.47 2.07
N ASP A 29 21.20 -21.74 3.29
CA ASP A 29 19.83 -22.10 3.66
C ASP A 29 18.95 -20.90 4.04
N ASP A 30 19.49 -19.68 3.98
CA ASP A 30 18.76 -18.44 4.24
C ASP A 30 18.37 -17.74 2.93
N THR A 31 17.14 -17.23 2.88
CA THR A 31 16.56 -16.58 1.70
C THR A 31 16.32 -15.10 1.87
N SER A 32 16.84 -14.47 2.94
CA SER A 32 16.69 -13.04 3.19
C SER A 32 17.25 -12.16 2.07
N THR A 33 18.20 -12.67 1.28
CA THR A 33 18.73 -12.03 0.07
C THR A 33 17.71 -11.96 -1.08
N LYS A 34 16.60 -12.70 -1.00
CA LYS A 34 15.52 -12.76 -2.01
C LYS A 34 14.27 -11.98 -1.59
N LYS A 35 14.32 -11.26 -0.47
CA LYS A 35 13.20 -10.41 -0.01
C LYS A 35 12.82 -9.33 -1.01
N ASP A 36 13.70 -8.96 -1.93
CA ASP A 36 13.36 -8.06 -3.06
C ASP A 36 12.52 -8.72 -4.17
N LYS A 37 12.13 -9.99 -4.02
CA LYS A 37 11.30 -10.72 -4.98
C LYS A 37 9.90 -10.94 -4.43
N LEU A 38 8.89 -10.57 -5.21
CA LEU A 38 7.47 -10.77 -4.87
C LEU A 38 7.14 -12.20 -4.41
N LYS A 39 7.80 -13.21 -5.00
CA LYS A 39 7.59 -14.61 -4.66
C LYS A 39 7.83 -14.88 -3.17
N TYR A 40 8.85 -14.27 -2.57
CA TYR A 40 9.17 -14.42 -1.15
C TYR A 40 7.96 -14.09 -0.28
N TYR A 41 7.37 -12.91 -0.48
CA TYR A 41 6.22 -12.46 0.30
C TYR A 41 4.96 -13.28 0.01
N THR A 42 4.70 -13.68 -1.24
CA THR A 42 3.56 -14.56 -1.53
C THR A 42 3.70 -15.95 -0.90
N ASP A 43 4.92 -16.47 -0.75
CA ASP A 43 5.15 -17.74 -0.09
C ASP A 43 5.03 -17.59 1.44
N LEU A 44 5.57 -16.51 2.02
CA LEU A 44 5.40 -16.17 3.44
C LEU A 44 3.92 -16.03 3.81
N ALA A 45 3.13 -15.35 2.97
CA ALA A 45 1.69 -15.20 3.17
C ALA A 45 0.96 -16.55 3.18
N ARG A 46 1.26 -17.46 2.24
CA ARG A 46 0.68 -18.81 2.22
C ARG A 46 1.11 -19.63 3.44
N LEU A 47 2.37 -19.51 3.86
CA LEU A 47 2.88 -20.17 5.06
C LEU A 47 2.11 -19.70 6.30
N ALA A 48 1.93 -18.39 6.45
CA ALA A 48 1.20 -17.79 7.55
C ALA A 48 -0.28 -18.23 7.56
N ASP A 49 -0.96 -18.18 6.42
CA ASP A 49 -2.37 -18.60 6.29
C ASP A 49 -2.56 -20.10 6.59
N ARG A 50 -1.62 -20.94 6.14
CA ARG A 50 -1.58 -22.38 6.47
C ARG A 50 -1.44 -22.62 7.98
N GLY A 51 -0.56 -21.86 8.63
CA GLY A 51 -0.28 -21.97 10.07
C GLY A 51 -1.29 -21.28 10.98
N LYS A 52 -2.42 -20.80 10.44
CA LYS A 52 -3.43 -20.04 11.19
C LYS A 52 -2.84 -18.81 11.91
N ILE A 53 -1.79 -18.24 11.33
CA ILE A 53 -1.12 -17.05 11.84
C ILE A 53 -2.05 -15.86 11.66
N SER A 54 -2.19 -15.05 12.70
CA SER A 54 -3.15 -13.95 12.77
C SER A 54 -2.77 -12.84 11.80
N ALA A 55 -1.49 -12.44 11.78
CA ALA A 55 -0.99 -11.42 10.87
C ALA A 55 0.49 -11.57 10.52
N ILE A 56 0.88 -11.04 9.37
CA ILE A 56 2.26 -10.65 9.09
C ILE A 56 2.40 -9.19 9.50
N PHE A 57 3.27 -8.93 10.47
CA PHE A 57 3.57 -7.62 11.02
C PHE A 57 4.85 -7.08 10.38
N PHE A 58 4.72 -6.02 9.60
CA PHE A 58 5.83 -5.30 9.00
C PHE A 58 6.25 -4.13 9.89
N ALA A 59 7.39 -4.27 10.56
CA ALA A 59 8.12 -3.13 11.10
C ALA A 59 8.67 -2.27 9.94
N ASP A 60 8.90 -0.98 10.19
CA ASP A 60 9.47 -0.08 9.18
C ASP A 60 10.13 1.17 9.77
N TRP A 61 11.06 1.74 9.01
CA TRP A 61 11.72 3.03 9.25
C TRP A 61 12.24 3.62 7.94
N PHE A 62 12.27 4.96 7.86
CA PHE A 62 12.66 5.65 6.63
C PHE A 62 14.17 5.57 6.33
N VAL A 63 15.00 5.57 7.36
CA VAL A 63 16.48 5.54 7.25
C VAL A 63 17.03 4.51 8.22
N GLY A 64 18.06 3.76 7.79
CA GLY A 64 18.73 2.78 8.64
C GLY A 64 19.55 3.43 9.77
N PHE A 65 20.07 2.60 10.67
CA PHE A 65 20.77 3.06 11.87
C PHE A 65 22.23 3.47 11.60
N ASP A 66 22.54 4.76 11.76
CA ASP A 66 23.83 5.38 11.42
C ASP A 66 24.58 5.96 12.63
N VAL A 67 24.20 5.57 13.84
CA VAL A 67 24.81 6.08 15.08
C VAL A 67 26.21 5.49 15.31
N TYR A 68 26.38 4.18 15.08
CA TYR A 68 27.62 3.47 15.38
C TYR A 68 28.74 3.88 14.43
N GLY A 69 29.79 4.51 14.96
CA GLY A 69 30.89 5.06 14.18
C GLY A 69 30.48 6.24 13.29
N GLY A 70 29.32 6.86 13.56
CA GLY A 70 28.83 8.04 12.83
C GLY A 70 28.44 7.79 11.37
N GLY A 71 28.06 6.57 11.00
CA GLY A 71 27.61 6.27 9.65
C GLY A 71 26.88 4.93 9.50
N LEU A 72 26.30 4.71 8.32
CA LEU A 72 25.52 3.51 8.00
C LEU A 72 26.40 2.32 7.54
N ASP A 73 27.69 2.54 7.32
CA ASP A 73 28.63 1.57 6.71
C ASP A 73 28.62 0.20 7.39
N THR A 74 28.54 0.16 8.72
CA THR A 74 28.50 -1.09 9.49
C THR A 74 27.24 -1.90 9.15
N MET A 75 26.07 -1.25 9.13
CA MET A 75 24.81 -1.90 8.80
C MET A 75 24.75 -2.33 7.33
N LEU A 76 25.31 -1.51 6.42
CA LEU A 76 25.42 -1.84 4.99
C LEU A 76 26.31 -3.05 4.73
N LYS A 77 27.50 -3.10 5.33
CA LYS A 77 28.41 -4.26 5.22
C LYS A 77 27.79 -5.53 5.79
N ALA A 78 27.04 -5.40 6.87
CA ALA A 78 26.36 -6.51 7.52
C ALA A 78 25.09 -6.96 6.79
N GLY A 79 24.56 -6.18 5.84
CA GLY A 79 23.27 -6.44 5.20
C GLY A 79 22.15 -6.57 6.23
N HIS A 80 22.16 -5.73 7.27
CA HIS A 80 21.23 -5.81 8.40
C HIS A 80 20.43 -4.51 8.47
N GLN A 81 19.10 -4.59 8.42
CA GLN A 81 18.22 -3.42 8.53
C GLN A 81 18.64 -2.28 7.59
N VAL A 82 18.86 -2.61 6.32
CA VAL A 82 19.23 -1.71 5.21
C VAL A 82 18.54 -2.15 3.92
N ALA A 83 18.61 -1.35 2.86
CA ALA A 83 17.95 -1.64 1.59
C ALA A 83 16.44 -1.94 1.78
N HIS A 84 15.77 -1.07 2.54
CA HIS A 84 14.34 -1.18 2.80
C HIS A 84 13.51 -0.94 1.53
N MET A 85 12.40 -1.63 1.50
CA MET A 85 11.32 -1.47 0.54
C MET A 85 10.07 -1.08 1.31
N ASP A 86 9.14 -0.42 0.61
CA ASP A 86 7.85 -0.08 1.19
C ASP A 86 6.97 -1.35 1.33
N PRO A 87 6.59 -1.76 2.56
CA PRO A 87 5.72 -2.90 2.78
C PRO A 87 4.30 -2.73 2.22
N PHE A 88 3.79 -1.51 1.99
CA PHE A 88 2.45 -1.34 1.41
C PHE A 88 2.30 -2.00 0.05
N ALA A 89 3.32 -1.85 -0.81
CA ALA A 89 3.29 -2.32 -2.18
C ALA A 89 3.12 -3.85 -2.27
N MET A 90 3.75 -4.58 -1.35
CA MET A 90 3.74 -6.05 -1.35
C MET A 90 2.47 -6.66 -0.73
N VAL A 91 1.73 -5.95 0.12
CA VAL A 91 0.53 -6.51 0.77
C VAL A 91 -0.53 -6.93 -0.24
N SER A 92 -0.77 -6.14 -1.29
CA SER A 92 -1.77 -6.50 -2.31
C SER A 92 -1.53 -7.88 -2.94
N ALA A 93 -0.27 -8.24 -3.19
CA ALA A 93 0.08 -9.54 -3.74
C ALA A 93 -0.02 -10.67 -2.71
N MET A 94 0.30 -10.40 -1.44
CA MET A 94 0.12 -11.36 -0.35
C MET A 94 -1.35 -11.65 -0.08
N ALA A 95 -2.18 -10.61 -0.06
CA ALA A 95 -3.61 -10.71 0.11
C ALA A 95 -4.28 -11.49 -1.02
N ALA A 96 -3.81 -11.33 -2.27
CA ALA A 96 -4.33 -12.05 -3.44
C ALA A 96 -4.07 -13.58 -3.42
N VAL A 97 -3.24 -14.08 -2.51
CA VAL A 97 -2.90 -15.51 -2.40
C VAL A 97 -3.30 -16.13 -1.05
N THR A 98 -4.11 -15.40 -0.26
CA THR A 98 -4.53 -15.78 1.10
C THR A 98 -5.96 -15.33 1.37
N GLU A 99 -6.63 -16.02 2.29
CA GLU A 99 -8.03 -15.72 2.62
C GLU A 99 -8.21 -15.13 4.03
N ASN A 100 -7.31 -15.42 4.98
CA ASN A 100 -7.57 -15.10 6.39
C ASN A 100 -6.43 -14.31 7.07
N VAL A 101 -5.17 -14.67 6.81
CA VAL A 101 -4.03 -13.94 7.40
C VAL A 101 -4.12 -12.45 7.12
N SER A 102 -3.86 -11.64 8.15
CA SER A 102 -3.91 -10.19 8.09
C SER A 102 -2.53 -9.55 7.96
N PHE A 103 -2.49 -8.25 7.69
CA PHE A 103 -1.26 -7.52 7.40
C PHE A 103 -1.18 -6.24 8.24
N ALA A 104 -0.32 -6.24 9.27
CA ALA A 104 -0.07 -5.06 10.07
C ALA A 104 1.12 -4.30 9.47
N VAL A 105 0.86 -3.13 8.89
CA VAL A 105 1.88 -2.32 8.21
C VAL A 105 2.20 -1.10 9.04
N THR A 106 3.49 -0.86 9.31
CA THR A 106 3.94 0.31 10.06
C THR A 106 3.87 1.58 9.22
N GLN A 107 3.36 2.67 9.81
CA GLN A 107 3.46 4.03 9.25
C GLN A 107 3.67 5.05 10.36
N SER A 108 4.50 6.05 10.06
CA SER A 108 4.80 7.14 10.98
C SER A 108 3.78 8.26 10.90
N THR A 109 3.32 8.78 12.03
CA THR A 109 2.48 9.99 12.10
C THR A 109 3.28 11.29 11.95
N THR A 110 4.60 11.25 12.10
CA THR A 110 5.43 12.46 12.19
C THR A 110 5.72 13.08 10.83
N TYR A 111 5.86 12.25 9.80
CA TYR A 111 6.24 12.71 8.46
C TYR A 111 5.19 12.41 7.39
N SER A 112 4.14 11.68 7.74
CA SER A 112 3.05 11.36 6.82
C SER A 112 2.01 12.47 6.77
N ASN A 113 1.29 12.56 5.66
CA ASN A 113 0.09 13.38 5.58
C ASN A 113 -1.14 12.54 5.98
N PRO A 114 -1.96 12.94 6.97
CA PRO A 114 -3.09 12.14 7.44
C PRO A 114 -4.16 11.90 6.37
N TYR A 115 -4.36 12.85 5.44
CA TYR A 115 -5.33 12.69 4.36
C TYR A 115 -4.88 11.66 3.31
N VAL A 116 -3.59 11.57 3.04
CA VAL A 116 -3.01 10.57 2.13
C VAL A 116 -3.01 9.19 2.79
N LEU A 117 -2.60 9.11 4.06
CA LEU A 117 -2.56 7.87 4.83
C LEU A 117 -3.97 7.28 5.00
N ALA A 118 -4.98 8.11 5.27
CA ALA A 118 -6.37 7.68 5.37
C ALA A 118 -6.83 6.94 4.09
N ARG A 119 -6.45 7.46 2.91
CA ARG A 119 -6.73 6.80 1.64
C ARG A 119 -5.95 5.50 1.49
N GLN A 120 -4.66 5.48 1.80
CA GLN A 120 -3.81 4.28 1.67
C GLN A 120 -4.37 3.10 2.48
N TYR A 121 -4.72 3.32 3.75
CA TYR A 121 -5.33 2.27 4.56
C TYR A 121 -6.76 1.94 4.14
N SER A 122 -7.59 2.90 3.72
CA SER A 122 -8.93 2.57 3.20
C SER A 122 -8.84 1.70 1.95
N THR A 123 -7.90 1.99 1.04
CA THR A 123 -7.63 1.15 -0.13
C THR A 123 -7.17 -0.23 0.30
N LEU A 124 -6.22 -0.32 1.24
CA LEU A 124 -5.71 -1.60 1.72
C LEU A 124 -6.82 -2.42 2.39
N ASP A 125 -7.67 -1.78 3.18
CA ASP A 125 -8.79 -2.42 3.86
C ASP A 125 -9.81 -2.99 2.86
N HIS A 126 -10.12 -2.27 1.77
CA HIS A 126 -10.96 -2.80 0.69
C HIS A 126 -10.32 -3.99 -0.03
N ILE A 127 -9.09 -3.85 -0.53
CA ILE A 127 -8.47 -4.90 -1.37
C ILE A 127 -8.04 -6.15 -0.59
N THR A 128 -8.03 -6.07 0.74
CA THR A 128 -7.73 -7.20 1.62
C THR A 128 -8.99 -7.76 2.28
N ASP A 129 -10.18 -7.26 1.94
CA ASP A 129 -11.46 -7.62 2.57
C ASP A 129 -11.45 -7.43 4.11
N GLY A 130 -10.81 -6.35 4.57
CA GLY A 130 -10.74 -6.01 5.98
C GLY A 130 -9.59 -6.68 6.74
N ARG A 131 -8.53 -7.14 6.07
CA ARG A 131 -7.41 -7.85 6.68
C ARG A 131 -6.16 -6.98 6.85
N CYS A 132 -6.33 -5.68 7.11
CA CYS A 132 -5.21 -4.77 7.36
C CYS A 132 -5.20 -4.17 8.77
N ALA A 133 -4.00 -3.85 9.23
CA ALA A 133 -3.71 -3.18 10.49
C ALA A 133 -2.68 -2.07 10.27
N TRP A 134 -2.74 -1.05 11.11
CA TRP A 134 -1.74 0.01 11.17
C TRP A 134 -0.97 -0.10 12.48
N ASN A 135 0.35 -0.31 12.38
CA ASN A 135 1.25 -0.05 13.51
C ASN A 135 1.65 1.43 13.54
N ILE A 136 1.09 2.17 14.50
CA ILE A 136 1.28 3.61 14.67
C ILE A 136 2.63 3.87 15.35
N VAL A 137 3.51 4.58 14.64
CA VAL A 137 4.81 5.00 15.19
C VAL A 137 5.00 6.50 15.01
N THR A 138 5.88 7.12 15.80
CA THR A 138 6.17 8.55 15.68
C THR A 138 7.53 8.84 15.04
N SER A 139 8.29 7.83 14.61
CA SER A 139 9.71 7.98 14.25
C SER A 139 10.54 8.67 15.35
N PHE A 140 11.88 8.61 15.28
CA PHE A 140 12.72 9.22 16.32
C PHE A 140 14.12 9.62 15.87
N THR A 141 14.65 9.03 14.79
CA THR A 141 16.02 9.23 14.33
C THR A 141 16.20 10.60 13.67
N LYS A 142 17.34 11.25 13.91
CA LYS A 142 17.74 12.47 13.19
C LYS A 142 17.83 12.23 11.67
N SER A 143 18.36 11.09 11.26
CA SER A 143 18.58 10.78 9.85
C SER A 143 17.27 10.68 9.06
N SER A 144 16.19 10.19 9.68
CA SER A 144 14.84 10.26 9.07
C SER A 144 14.36 11.71 8.91
N ALA A 145 14.60 12.57 9.91
CA ALA A 145 14.24 13.99 9.81
C ALA A 145 15.00 14.66 8.65
N ASP A 146 16.32 14.45 8.58
CA ASP A 146 17.19 15.02 7.55
C ASP A 146 16.79 14.53 6.15
N ALA A 147 16.55 13.21 5.99
CA ALA A 147 16.14 12.62 4.72
C ALA A 147 14.76 13.08 4.22
N LEU A 148 13.88 13.48 5.15
CA LEU A 148 12.54 13.98 4.85
C LEU A 148 12.47 15.51 4.80
N GLY A 149 13.63 16.19 4.86
CA GLY A 149 13.74 17.63 4.69
C GLY A 149 13.36 18.46 5.92
N HIS A 150 13.44 17.88 7.12
CA HIS A 150 13.19 18.58 8.38
C HIS A 150 14.51 19.05 9.02
N GLU A 151 14.50 20.24 9.61
CA GLU A 151 15.69 20.84 10.23
C GLU A 151 16.15 20.11 11.51
N SER A 152 15.21 19.48 12.22
CA SER A 152 15.48 18.78 13.48
C SER A 152 14.44 17.69 13.76
N THR A 153 14.75 16.85 14.74
CA THR A 153 13.78 15.89 15.28
C THR A 153 12.78 16.62 16.17
N VAL A 154 11.50 16.32 15.99
CA VAL A 154 10.47 16.79 16.91
C VAL A 154 10.70 16.17 18.30
N PRO A 155 10.59 16.95 19.39
CA PRO A 155 10.74 16.46 20.76
C PRO A 155 9.80 15.28 21.07
N HIS A 156 10.26 14.34 21.90
CA HIS A 156 9.58 13.07 22.15
C HIS A 156 8.09 13.21 22.52
N ASP A 157 7.75 14.04 23.51
CA ASP A 157 6.36 14.19 23.97
C ASP A 157 5.50 14.94 22.95
N GLU A 158 6.08 15.92 22.26
CA GLU A 158 5.38 16.67 21.21
C GLU A 158 5.05 15.77 20.01
N ARG A 159 5.89 14.78 19.68
CA ARG A 159 5.56 13.79 18.64
C ARG A 159 4.27 13.03 18.97
N TYR A 160 4.02 12.70 20.23
CA TYR A 160 2.77 12.06 20.64
C TYR A 160 1.58 13.01 20.63
N ALA A 161 1.78 14.30 20.92
CA ALA A 161 0.73 15.32 20.76
C ALA A 161 0.34 15.50 19.28
N ILE A 162 1.33 15.50 18.37
CA ILE A 162 1.10 15.49 16.92
C ILE A 162 0.35 14.22 16.51
N ALA A 163 0.78 13.05 17.00
CA ALA A 163 0.13 11.78 16.72
C ALA A 163 -1.33 11.77 17.18
N ASP A 164 -1.64 12.32 18.35
CA ASP A 164 -3.00 12.40 18.89
C ASP A 164 -3.93 13.21 17.96
N GLU A 165 -3.48 14.39 17.50
CA GLU A 165 -4.24 15.19 16.53
C GLU A 165 -4.29 14.53 15.14
N PHE A 166 -3.25 13.81 14.75
CA PHE A 166 -3.25 13.01 13.52
C PHE A 166 -4.36 11.96 13.55
N MET A 167 -4.51 11.27 14.70
CA MET A 167 -5.58 10.29 14.90
C MET A 167 -6.96 10.93 14.78
N ASP A 168 -7.18 12.11 15.37
CA ASP A 168 -8.43 12.88 15.21
C ASP A 168 -8.75 13.15 13.72
N VAL A 169 -7.76 13.50 12.90
CA VAL A 169 -7.96 13.73 11.47
C VAL A 169 -8.39 12.45 10.76
N VAL A 170 -7.68 11.33 10.97
CA VAL A 170 -7.99 10.07 10.26
C VAL A 170 -9.29 9.44 10.75
N TYR A 171 -9.64 9.51 12.03
CA TYR A 171 -10.96 9.07 12.51
C TYR A 171 -12.09 9.88 11.88
N LYS A 172 -11.95 11.20 11.78
CA LYS A 172 -12.95 12.03 11.06
C LYS A 172 -13.11 11.59 9.61
N LEU A 173 -12.03 11.20 8.94
CA LEU A 173 -12.07 10.74 7.55
C LEU A 173 -12.73 9.35 7.43
N TRP A 174 -12.31 8.36 8.23
CA TRP A 174 -12.80 6.97 8.17
C TRP A 174 -14.21 6.79 8.74
N GLU A 175 -14.52 7.45 9.85
CA GLU A 175 -15.73 7.21 10.65
C GLU A 175 -16.83 8.25 10.39
N SER A 176 -16.46 9.51 10.11
CA SER A 176 -17.41 10.62 9.98
C SER A 176 -17.68 11.07 8.54
N SER A 177 -16.77 10.91 7.60
CA SER A 177 -16.92 11.59 6.31
C SER A 177 -18.03 10.98 5.44
N TRP A 178 -18.30 9.68 5.61
CA TRP A 178 -19.30 8.92 4.86
C TRP A 178 -20.17 8.11 5.82
N ALA A 179 -21.50 8.26 5.73
CA ALA A 179 -22.44 7.44 6.49
C ALA A 179 -22.36 5.95 6.07
N PRO A 180 -22.76 4.99 6.92
CA PRO A 180 -22.78 3.57 6.57
C PRO A 180 -23.56 3.20 5.31
N ASP A 181 -24.66 3.90 5.05
CA ASP A 181 -25.59 3.69 3.95
C ASP A 181 -25.43 4.75 2.84
N SER A 182 -24.23 5.33 2.73
CA SER A 182 -23.90 6.31 1.68
C SER A 182 -23.62 5.67 0.31
N VAL A 183 -23.34 4.38 0.24
CA VAL A 183 -23.16 3.62 -1.02
C VAL A 183 -24.49 3.00 -1.41
N VAL A 184 -25.09 3.49 -2.49
CA VAL A 184 -26.44 3.11 -2.92
C VAL A 184 -26.40 2.21 -4.17
N LEU A 185 -25.61 2.59 -5.18
CA LEU A 185 -25.44 1.86 -6.44
C LEU A 185 -26.77 1.47 -7.11
N ASP A 186 -27.76 2.35 -7.02
CA ASP A 186 -29.10 2.10 -7.54
C ASP A 186 -29.19 2.48 -9.02
N LYS A 187 -29.41 1.45 -9.85
CA LYS A 187 -29.53 1.58 -11.31
C LYS A 187 -30.85 2.23 -11.75
N THR A 188 -31.87 2.21 -10.91
CA THR A 188 -33.20 2.76 -11.22
C THR A 188 -33.22 4.28 -11.03
N THR A 189 -32.66 4.77 -9.93
CA THR A 189 -32.55 6.20 -9.64
C THR A 189 -31.29 6.84 -10.25
N GLY A 190 -30.31 6.03 -10.67
CA GLY A 190 -29.02 6.50 -11.18
C GLY A 190 -28.07 7.02 -10.10
N VAL A 191 -28.39 6.81 -8.82
CA VAL A 191 -27.60 7.29 -7.68
C VAL A 191 -26.63 6.22 -7.22
N ALA A 192 -25.34 6.45 -7.44
CA ALA A 192 -24.27 5.56 -6.97
C ALA A 192 -23.96 5.77 -5.49
N PHE A 193 -23.86 7.04 -5.07
CA PHE A 193 -23.55 7.43 -3.70
C PHE A 193 -24.44 8.60 -3.30
N ASP A 194 -25.03 8.53 -2.11
CA ASP A 194 -25.94 9.56 -1.60
C ASP A 194 -25.15 10.78 -1.09
N PRO A 195 -25.21 11.94 -1.78
CA PRO A 195 -24.43 13.12 -1.41
C PRO A 195 -24.85 13.74 -0.07
N GLU A 196 -26.09 13.52 0.39
CA GLU A 196 -26.56 14.03 1.69
C GLU A 196 -25.92 13.26 2.86
N LYS A 197 -25.44 12.04 2.59
CA LYS A 197 -24.77 11.15 3.52
C LYS A 197 -23.25 11.19 3.42
N ILE A 198 -22.69 12.20 2.74
CA ILE A 198 -21.25 12.38 2.54
C ILE A 198 -20.86 13.82 2.83
N LYS A 199 -20.22 14.02 3.98
CA LYS A 199 -19.82 15.36 4.44
C LYS A 199 -18.34 15.62 4.29
N LYS A 200 -18.04 16.89 4.01
CA LYS A 200 -16.69 17.44 4.09
C LYS A 200 -16.27 17.51 5.55
N ILE A 201 -15.06 17.08 5.84
CA ILE A 201 -14.42 17.30 7.12
C ILE A 201 -13.66 18.61 7.05
N GLU A 202 -13.94 19.48 8.00
CA GLU A 202 -13.17 20.69 8.28
C GLU A 202 -12.43 20.46 9.60
N HIS A 203 -11.10 20.33 9.54
CA HIS A 203 -10.24 20.18 10.72
C HIS A 203 -9.32 21.39 10.82
N LYS A 204 -9.34 22.06 11.98
CA LYS A 204 -8.46 23.17 12.33
C LYS A 204 -7.93 22.93 13.75
N GLY A 205 -6.86 22.16 13.86
CA GLY A 205 -6.17 21.90 15.12
C GLY A 205 -4.88 22.69 15.25
N LYS A 206 -4.03 22.32 16.21
CA LYS A 206 -2.74 22.95 16.46
C LYS A 206 -1.74 22.55 15.38
N TYR A 207 -1.76 21.29 14.96
CA TYR A 207 -0.76 20.69 14.08
C TYR A 207 -1.25 20.54 12.64
N PHE A 208 -2.55 20.32 12.44
CA PHE A 208 -3.14 20.06 11.13
C PHE A 208 -4.27 21.04 10.80
N LYS A 209 -4.26 21.49 9.55
CA LYS A 209 -5.37 22.18 8.91
C LYS A 209 -5.75 21.42 7.67
N MET A 210 -6.95 20.86 7.64
CA MET A 210 -7.41 19.97 6.58
C MET A 210 -8.87 20.26 6.26
N SER A 211 -9.19 20.21 4.96
CA SER A 211 -10.49 20.58 4.44
C SER A 211 -10.79 19.67 3.25
N GLY A 212 -11.60 18.62 3.44
CA GLY A 212 -11.82 17.61 2.40
C GLY A 212 -12.82 16.52 2.80
N ARG A 213 -13.32 15.78 1.80
CA ARG A 213 -14.06 14.52 2.03
C ARG A 213 -13.08 13.37 2.02
N ASN A 214 -13.32 12.31 2.78
CA ASN A 214 -12.56 11.08 2.57
C ASN A 214 -12.74 10.63 1.11
N GLN A 215 -11.65 10.22 0.46
CA GLN A 215 -11.65 9.87 -0.96
C GLN A 215 -12.28 8.49 -1.22
N VAL A 216 -12.42 7.67 -0.18
CA VAL A 216 -12.86 6.30 -0.26
C VAL A 216 -14.13 6.14 0.55
N HIS A 217 -15.13 5.45 0.00
CA HIS A 217 -16.34 5.08 0.73
C HIS A 217 -16.02 4.09 1.86
N PRO A 218 -16.93 3.86 2.82
CA PRO A 218 -16.67 2.99 3.96
C PRO A 218 -16.11 1.62 3.55
N SER A 219 -14.98 1.25 4.14
CA SER A 219 -14.30 -0.04 3.95
C SER A 219 -14.74 -1.06 5.00
N PRO A 220 -14.44 -2.36 4.84
CA PRO A 220 -14.95 -3.42 5.73
C PRO A 220 -14.75 -3.17 7.23
N GLN A 221 -13.60 -2.60 7.63
CA GLN A 221 -13.27 -2.23 9.01
C GLN A 221 -13.44 -0.74 9.32
N ARG A 222 -13.59 0.10 8.28
CA ARG A 222 -13.39 1.57 8.28
C ARG A 222 -11.99 1.95 8.76
N THR A 223 -11.81 2.03 10.07
CA THR A 223 -10.51 2.18 10.70
C THR A 223 -9.80 0.82 10.71
N PRO A 224 -8.55 0.70 10.20
CA PRO A 224 -7.79 -0.55 10.29
C PRO A 224 -7.53 -0.92 11.76
N VAL A 225 -7.19 -2.18 12.06
CA VAL A 225 -6.80 -2.55 13.44
C VAL A 225 -5.59 -1.73 13.87
N LEU A 226 -5.63 -1.13 15.06
CA LEU A 226 -4.59 -0.21 15.52
C LEU A 226 -3.59 -0.90 16.45
N PHE A 227 -2.39 -1.14 15.92
CA PHE A 227 -1.20 -1.51 16.69
C PHE A 227 -0.44 -0.26 17.15
N GLN A 228 0.26 -0.37 18.28
CA GLN A 228 1.17 0.65 18.79
C GLN A 228 2.33 -0.03 19.55
N ALA A 229 3.51 0.60 19.65
CA ALA A 229 4.70 -0.01 20.27
C ALA A 229 5.41 0.84 21.35
N GLY A 230 4.90 2.01 21.69
CA GLY A 230 5.53 2.97 22.60
C GLY A 230 5.16 2.72 24.07
N THR A 231 6.16 2.37 24.87
CA THR A 231 6.02 2.07 26.31
C THR A 231 6.45 3.22 27.23
N SER A 232 6.85 4.38 26.68
CA SER A 232 7.13 5.59 27.47
C SER A 232 5.85 6.12 28.14
N LYS A 233 5.95 7.10 29.06
CA LYS A 233 4.76 7.69 29.69
C LYS A 233 3.78 8.28 28.66
N ALA A 234 4.30 9.07 27.71
CA ALA A 234 3.50 9.62 26.62
C ALA A 234 2.99 8.53 25.67
N GLY A 235 3.83 7.54 25.34
CA GLY A 235 3.44 6.40 24.51
C GLY A 235 2.34 5.54 25.14
N SER A 236 2.42 5.28 26.44
CA SER A 236 1.43 4.50 27.19
C SER A 236 0.10 5.25 27.30
N ALA A 237 0.13 6.57 27.50
CA ALA A 237 -1.08 7.39 27.49
C ALA A 237 -1.76 7.37 26.10
N PHE A 238 -0.98 7.53 25.03
CA PHE A 238 -1.45 7.43 23.66
C PHE A 238 -2.02 6.02 23.34
N ALA A 239 -1.31 4.96 23.72
CA ALA A 239 -1.73 3.58 23.53
C ALA A 239 -3.01 3.26 24.30
N ALA A 240 -3.12 3.68 25.56
CA ALA A 240 -4.33 3.51 26.35
C ALA A 240 -5.55 4.14 25.68
N LYS A 241 -5.37 5.27 24.98
CA LYS A 241 -6.44 5.97 24.26
C LYS A 241 -6.80 5.32 22.91
N HIS A 242 -5.82 4.81 22.15
CA HIS A 242 -6.01 4.43 20.73
C HIS A 242 -5.67 3.00 20.34
N ALA A 243 -4.84 2.29 21.10
CA ALA A 243 -4.37 0.97 20.66
C ALA A 243 -5.47 -0.08 20.85
N GLU A 244 -5.63 -0.95 19.86
CA GLU A 244 -6.36 -2.23 19.97
C GLU A 244 -5.37 -3.37 20.25
N ALA A 245 -4.13 -3.22 19.79
CA ALA A 245 -3.02 -4.13 20.07
C ALA A 245 -1.72 -3.38 20.37
N ILE A 246 -0.87 -3.96 21.20
CA ILE A 246 0.42 -3.40 21.61
C ILE A 246 1.53 -4.39 21.27
N PHE A 247 2.46 -3.95 20.43
CA PHE A 247 3.73 -4.63 20.28
C PHE A 247 4.62 -4.28 21.49
N LEU A 248 4.90 -5.29 22.32
CA LEU A 248 5.57 -5.14 23.59
C LEU A 248 7.05 -5.56 23.50
N ASN A 249 7.95 -4.61 23.75
CA ASN A 249 9.38 -4.87 23.87
C ASN A 249 9.75 -5.10 25.34
N THR A 250 9.96 -6.36 25.72
CA THR A 250 10.28 -6.77 27.10
C THR A 250 11.28 -7.90 27.12
N PHE A 251 12.16 -7.90 28.13
CA PHE A 251 13.23 -8.89 28.29
C PHE A 251 12.77 -10.21 28.93
N ASN A 252 11.83 -10.11 29.87
CA ASN A 252 11.36 -11.23 30.67
C ASN A 252 9.89 -11.06 31.07
N VAL A 253 9.31 -12.15 31.57
CA VAL A 253 7.88 -12.24 31.90
C VAL A 253 7.46 -11.25 32.99
N GLY A 254 8.31 -11.02 34.00
CA GLY A 254 8.01 -10.08 35.09
C GLY A 254 7.91 -8.62 34.60
N GLN A 255 8.78 -8.21 33.68
CA GLN A 255 8.67 -6.91 33.04
C GLN A 255 7.38 -6.79 32.20
N ALA A 256 7.05 -7.83 31.44
CA ALA A 256 5.83 -7.85 30.66
C ALA A 256 4.58 -7.77 31.55
N ALA A 257 4.52 -8.55 32.62
CA ALA A 257 3.40 -8.54 33.57
C ALA A 257 3.17 -7.15 34.16
N LYS A 258 4.26 -6.45 34.53
CA LYS A 258 4.18 -5.07 35.02
C LYS A 258 3.59 -4.13 33.96
N THR A 259 4.16 -4.12 32.74
CA THR A 259 3.71 -3.21 31.67
C THR A 259 2.27 -3.50 31.24
N VAL A 260 1.88 -4.78 31.09
CA VAL A 260 0.51 -5.18 30.75
C VAL A 260 -0.47 -4.67 31.81
N LYS A 261 -0.17 -4.91 33.09
CA LYS A 261 -1.03 -4.46 34.20
C LYS A 261 -1.19 -2.94 34.21
N GLU A 262 -0.11 -2.19 34.06
CA GLU A 262 -0.11 -0.72 34.05
C GLU A 262 -0.92 -0.17 32.85
N MET A 263 -0.73 -0.73 31.65
CA MET A 263 -1.46 -0.30 30.45
C MET A 263 -2.94 -0.67 30.48
N ARG A 264 -3.30 -1.86 30.98
CA ARG A 264 -4.70 -2.25 31.22
C ARG A 264 -5.37 -1.32 32.22
N ALA A 265 -4.68 -0.93 33.29
CA ALA A 265 -5.19 0.06 34.26
C ALA A 265 -5.37 1.45 33.63
N ALA A 266 -4.43 1.88 32.78
CA ALA A 266 -4.55 3.13 32.03
C ALA A 266 -5.74 3.12 31.05
N ALA A 267 -6.02 1.98 30.40
CA ALA A 267 -7.19 1.83 29.55
C ALA A 267 -8.50 1.96 30.35
N ALA A 268 -8.61 1.28 31.50
CA ALA A 268 -9.74 1.44 32.42
C ALA A 268 -9.94 2.90 32.85
N ALA A 269 -8.86 3.60 33.21
CA ALA A 269 -8.94 5.01 33.61
C ALA A 269 -9.43 5.94 32.48
N ASN A 270 -9.30 5.52 31.22
CA ASN A 270 -9.85 6.22 30.06
C ASN A 270 -11.26 5.73 29.65
N GLY A 271 -11.92 4.93 30.49
CA GLY A 271 -13.28 4.43 30.23
C GLY A 271 -13.36 3.30 29.22
N ARG A 272 -12.23 2.67 28.87
CA ARG A 272 -12.18 1.49 28.00
C ARG A 272 -12.21 0.21 28.82
N ASP A 273 -12.77 -0.85 28.25
CA ASP A 273 -12.55 -2.20 28.75
C ASP A 273 -11.04 -2.54 28.68
N PRO A 274 -10.39 -2.88 29.81
CA PRO A 274 -8.97 -3.23 29.83
C PRO A 274 -8.60 -4.41 28.93
N THR A 275 -9.55 -5.31 28.64
CA THR A 275 -9.36 -6.46 27.76
C THR A 275 -9.47 -6.10 26.27
N SER A 276 -9.87 -4.85 25.97
CA SER A 276 -9.92 -4.30 24.61
C SER A 276 -8.54 -3.93 24.04
N ILE A 277 -7.47 -4.08 24.82
CA ILE A 277 -6.09 -3.95 24.37
C ILE A 277 -5.42 -5.33 24.42
N LYS A 278 -4.88 -5.77 23.28
CA LYS A 278 -4.19 -7.05 23.14
C LYS A 278 -2.68 -6.87 23.19
N PHE A 279 -1.96 -7.68 23.95
CA PHE A 279 -0.52 -7.53 24.13
C PHE A 279 0.28 -8.62 23.41
N PHE A 280 1.27 -8.20 22.61
CA PHE A 280 2.11 -9.05 21.77
C PHE A 280 3.60 -8.82 22.09
N PRO A 281 4.17 -9.47 23.11
CA PRO A 281 5.63 -9.55 23.25
C PRO A 281 6.27 -10.16 21.99
N CYS A 282 7.47 -9.69 21.64
CA CYS A 282 8.25 -10.32 20.57
C CYS A 282 9.14 -11.44 21.11
N PHE A 283 9.10 -12.59 20.46
CA PHE A 283 9.98 -13.75 20.69
C PHE A 283 10.73 -14.10 19.40
N MET A 284 11.89 -14.71 19.52
CA MET A 284 12.66 -15.24 18.39
C MET A 284 13.10 -16.68 18.68
N PRO A 285 12.18 -17.65 18.66
CA PRO A 285 12.48 -19.02 19.08
C PRO A 285 13.37 -19.76 18.07
N ILE A 286 14.17 -20.70 18.57
CA ILE A 286 14.93 -21.66 17.75
C ILE A 286 14.41 -23.05 18.07
N ILE A 287 13.62 -23.60 17.14
CA ILE A 287 12.85 -24.82 17.37
C ILE A 287 13.49 -25.98 16.58
N GLY A 288 13.71 -27.11 17.24
CA GLY A 288 14.14 -28.37 16.61
C GLY A 288 13.14 -29.49 16.89
N LYS A 289 13.17 -30.56 16.09
CA LYS A 289 12.38 -31.77 16.40
C LYS A 289 12.89 -32.49 17.64
N THR A 290 14.17 -32.30 17.95
CA THR A 290 14.79 -32.69 19.21
C THR A 290 15.55 -31.50 19.80
N ARG A 291 15.89 -31.58 21.08
CA ARG A 291 16.70 -30.56 21.76
C ARG A 291 18.10 -30.44 21.13
N GLU A 292 18.68 -31.55 20.68
CA GLU A 292 19.98 -31.57 20.00
C GLU A 292 19.91 -30.84 18.65
N GLU A 293 18.82 -31.03 17.89
CA GLU A 293 18.61 -30.29 16.64
C GLU A 293 18.44 -28.79 16.91
N ALA A 294 17.65 -28.42 17.93
CA ALA A 294 17.46 -27.02 18.32
C ALA A 294 18.80 -26.37 18.72
N GLN A 295 19.62 -27.08 19.52
CA GLN A 295 20.93 -26.61 19.93
C GLN A 295 21.90 -26.52 18.75
N ALA A 296 21.85 -27.45 17.79
CA ALA A 296 22.65 -27.37 16.58
C ALA A 296 22.25 -26.17 15.69
N LYS A 297 20.94 -25.88 15.57
CA LYS A 297 20.45 -24.67 14.89
C LYS A 297 20.94 -23.41 15.60
N HIS A 298 20.89 -23.38 16.94
CA HIS A 298 21.37 -22.27 17.75
C HIS A 298 22.89 -22.05 17.61
N GLN A 299 23.69 -23.12 17.69
CA GLN A 299 25.14 -23.02 17.48
C GLN A 299 25.46 -22.50 16.07
N LYS A 300 24.78 -23.01 15.04
CA LYS A 300 24.96 -22.53 13.67
C LYS A 300 24.57 -21.05 13.51
N ALA A 301 23.58 -20.56 14.28
CA ALA A 301 23.22 -19.16 14.31
C ALA A 301 24.32 -18.31 14.97
N LEU A 302 24.87 -18.75 16.10
CA LEU A 302 26.02 -18.13 16.78
C LEU A 302 27.24 -18.03 15.89
N ASP A 303 27.58 -19.11 15.17
CA ASP A 303 28.74 -19.15 14.26
C ASP A 303 28.64 -18.12 13.11
N ASN A 304 27.41 -17.70 12.78
CA ASN A 304 27.14 -16.75 11.69
C ASN A 304 26.84 -15.33 12.18
N ALA A 305 26.56 -15.14 13.47
CA ALA A 305 26.15 -13.87 14.05
C ALA A 305 27.23 -12.78 13.83
N ASP A 306 26.77 -11.55 13.63
CA ASP A 306 27.65 -10.39 13.50
C ASP A 306 27.49 -9.48 14.73
N PRO A 307 28.37 -9.60 15.74
CA PRO A 307 28.27 -8.82 16.97
C PRO A 307 28.48 -7.32 16.73
N VAL A 308 29.24 -6.92 15.71
CA VAL A 308 29.45 -5.49 15.40
C VAL A 308 28.19 -4.88 14.80
N ALA A 309 27.50 -5.62 13.94
CA ALA A 309 26.18 -5.22 13.46
C ALA A 309 25.14 -5.18 14.58
N GLY A 310 25.17 -6.14 15.52
CA GLY A 310 24.31 -6.12 16.71
C GLY A 310 24.56 -4.91 17.61
N LEU A 311 25.83 -4.51 17.79
CA LEU A 311 26.18 -3.26 18.47
C LEU A 311 25.65 -2.04 17.72
N ALA A 312 25.77 -2.02 16.40
CA ALA A 312 25.26 -0.92 15.59
C ALA A 312 23.73 -0.78 15.67
N GLN A 313 22.99 -1.90 15.72
CA GLN A 313 21.57 -1.92 15.99
C GLN A 313 21.25 -1.31 17.37
N PHE A 314 21.98 -1.71 18.42
CA PHE A 314 21.79 -1.16 19.77
C PHE A 314 22.08 0.34 19.83
N SER A 315 23.17 0.78 19.22
CA SER A 315 23.50 2.20 19.06
C SER A 315 22.39 2.97 18.34
N GLY A 316 21.79 2.39 17.29
CA GLY A 316 20.65 2.96 16.59
C GLY A 316 19.41 3.14 17.45
N TYR A 317 19.08 2.15 18.28
CA TYR A 317 17.93 2.20 19.18
C TYR A 317 18.11 3.18 20.36
N THR A 318 19.35 3.33 20.82
CA THR A 318 19.65 4.13 22.02
C THR A 318 20.13 5.54 21.70
N GLY A 319 20.66 5.78 20.50
CA GLY A 319 21.32 7.04 20.13
C GLY A 319 22.77 7.12 20.63
N ILE A 320 23.37 6.00 21.02
CA ILE A 320 24.65 5.97 21.73
C ILE A 320 25.70 5.24 20.90
N ASP A 321 26.75 5.96 20.53
CA ASP A 321 27.84 5.38 19.74
C ASP A 321 28.73 4.49 20.62
N LEU A 322 28.72 3.19 20.30
CA LEU A 322 29.54 2.19 20.98
C LEU A 322 30.81 1.83 20.20
N ALA A 323 31.04 2.43 19.02
CA ALA A 323 32.24 2.16 18.22
C ALA A 323 33.56 2.52 18.92
N PRO A 324 33.65 3.55 19.78
CA PRO A 324 34.89 3.86 20.49
C PRO A 324 35.30 2.82 21.55
N TYR A 325 34.41 1.90 21.94
CA TYR A 325 34.66 0.93 23.00
C TYR A 325 35.29 -0.36 22.46
N PRO A 326 36.43 -0.83 23.01
CA PRO A 326 37.04 -2.09 22.58
C PRO A 326 36.11 -3.28 22.83
N LEU A 327 35.96 -4.16 21.84
CA LEU A 327 34.97 -5.23 21.85
C LEU A 327 35.07 -6.19 23.05
N ASP A 328 36.28 -6.43 23.53
CA ASP A 328 36.59 -7.46 24.53
C ASP A 328 36.93 -6.87 25.91
N GLU A 329 36.85 -5.54 26.06
CA GLU A 329 37.07 -4.88 27.34
C GLU A 329 35.73 -4.63 28.06
N PRO A 330 35.69 -4.69 29.41
CA PRO A 330 34.51 -4.33 30.17
C PRO A 330 34.03 -2.91 29.86
N MET A 331 32.72 -2.73 29.67
CA MET A 331 32.15 -1.40 29.43
C MET A 331 32.02 -0.61 30.73
N ASP A 332 32.68 0.54 30.82
CA ASP A 332 32.37 1.57 31.81
C ASP A 332 31.48 2.66 31.19
N LEU A 333 30.24 2.73 31.68
CA LEU A 333 29.21 3.67 31.21
C LEU A 333 28.86 4.72 32.27
N SER A 334 29.57 4.77 33.41
CA SER A 334 29.19 5.65 34.53
C SER A 334 29.19 7.14 34.17
N ASN A 335 29.96 7.52 33.15
CA ASN A 335 30.21 8.91 32.77
C ASN A 335 29.33 9.43 31.63
N MET A 336 28.34 8.66 31.15
CA MET A 336 27.46 9.08 30.04
C MET A 336 26.14 9.65 30.57
N SER A 337 25.67 10.80 30.06
CA SER A 337 24.41 11.41 30.52
C SER A 337 23.16 10.56 30.20
N GLN A 338 23.21 9.74 29.14
CA GLN A 338 22.18 8.77 28.78
C GLN A 338 22.37 7.41 29.51
N ALA A 339 23.38 7.28 30.37
CA ALA A 339 23.74 6.03 31.02
C ALA A 339 22.62 5.45 31.87
N MET A 340 21.74 6.26 32.49
CA MET A 340 20.71 5.69 33.39
C MET A 340 19.72 4.77 32.66
N ALA A 341 19.29 5.12 31.45
CA ALA A 341 18.39 4.26 30.66
C ALA A 341 19.12 3.01 30.16
N ILE A 342 20.37 3.15 29.73
CA ILE A 342 21.22 2.04 29.32
C ILE A 342 21.54 1.11 30.49
N GLN A 343 21.87 1.66 31.65
CA GLN A 343 22.16 0.93 32.88
C GLN A 343 20.93 0.17 33.34
N ALA A 344 19.72 0.71 33.13
CA ALA A 344 18.48 -0.04 33.36
C ALA A 344 18.35 -1.22 32.39
N VAL A 345 18.72 -1.06 31.11
CA VAL A 345 18.78 -2.17 30.13
C VAL A 345 19.82 -3.20 30.56
N PHE A 346 21.05 -2.80 30.90
CA PHE A 346 22.08 -3.72 31.38
C PHE A 346 21.70 -4.41 32.69
N LYS A 347 21.07 -3.70 33.62
CA LYS A 347 20.57 -4.28 34.87
C LYS A 347 19.46 -5.29 34.59
N ALA A 348 18.58 -5.02 33.63
CA ALA A 348 17.56 -5.97 33.20
C ALA A 348 18.16 -7.20 32.51
N LEU A 349 19.20 -7.01 31.67
CA LEU A 349 19.94 -8.09 31.03
C LEU A 349 20.70 -8.94 32.07
N ALA A 350 21.44 -8.31 32.98
CA ALA A 350 22.18 -8.98 34.04
C ALA A 350 21.27 -9.72 35.02
N ALA A 351 20.07 -9.20 35.30
CA ALA A 351 19.07 -9.89 36.12
C ALA A 351 18.38 -11.05 35.39
N SER A 352 18.58 -11.20 34.08
CA SER A 352 18.00 -12.29 33.27
C SER A 352 18.97 -13.45 33.02
N GLU A 353 20.20 -13.36 33.51
CA GLU A 353 21.26 -14.36 33.34
C GLU A 353 21.59 -15.02 34.69
N GLU A 354 22.01 -16.29 34.68
CA GLU A 354 22.35 -17.03 35.91
C GLU A 354 23.57 -16.43 36.63
N GLU A 355 23.59 -16.54 37.97
CA GLU A 355 24.69 -16.06 38.82
C GLU A 355 26.03 -16.72 38.42
N GLY A 356 26.93 -15.96 37.78
CA GLY A 356 28.29 -16.42 37.50
C GLY A 356 29.01 -15.82 36.30
N GLU A 357 28.35 -15.06 35.42
CA GLU A 357 28.99 -14.56 34.18
C GLU A 357 29.79 -13.26 34.34
N GLN A 358 30.83 -13.14 33.50
CA GLN A 358 31.79 -12.04 33.37
C GLN A 358 31.13 -10.66 33.20
N GLN A 359 31.88 -9.59 33.50
CA GLN A 359 31.49 -8.20 33.20
C GLN A 359 31.04 -8.05 31.73
N TRP A 360 30.02 -7.22 31.48
CA TRP A 360 29.52 -6.95 30.12
C TRP A 360 30.58 -6.26 29.25
N THR A 361 30.91 -6.88 28.11
CA THR A 361 31.73 -6.29 27.05
C THR A 361 30.87 -5.92 25.83
N PRO A 362 31.32 -5.02 24.94
CA PRO A 362 30.58 -4.72 23.73
C PRO A 362 30.35 -5.95 22.85
N ARG A 363 31.30 -6.91 22.77
CA ARG A 363 31.11 -8.15 22.01
C ARG A 363 29.92 -8.96 22.53
N ARG A 364 29.77 -9.08 23.84
CA ARG A 364 28.66 -9.83 24.45
C ARG A 364 27.32 -9.17 24.18
N LEU A 365 27.24 -7.85 24.33
CA LEU A 365 26.04 -7.07 23.97
C LEU A 365 25.72 -7.21 22.48
N GLY A 366 26.73 -7.06 21.63
CA GLY A 366 26.63 -7.23 20.19
C GLY A 366 26.10 -8.61 19.81
N MET A 367 26.60 -9.67 20.44
CA MET A 367 26.16 -11.04 20.19
C MET A 367 24.70 -11.25 20.60
N ARG A 368 24.30 -10.72 21.77
CA ARG A 368 22.90 -10.75 22.22
C ARG A 368 21.97 -10.07 21.21
N MET A 369 22.36 -8.89 20.74
CA MET A 369 21.60 -8.12 19.76
C MET A 369 21.56 -8.81 18.39
N ALA A 370 22.68 -9.40 17.97
CA ALA A 370 22.82 -10.14 16.73
C ALA A 370 21.96 -11.41 16.65
N LEU A 371 21.40 -11.88 17.78
CA LEU A 371 20.50 -13.03 17.86
C LEU A 371 19.30 -12.71 18.77
N GLY A 372 18.42 -11.84 18.27
CA GLY A 372 17.11 -11.60 18.87
C GLY A 372 16.96 -10.24 19.53
N GLY A 373 17.91 -9.33 19.34
CA GLY A 373 17.82 -7.99 19.90
C GLY A 373 17.63 -8.03 21.42
N LEU A 374 16.64 -7.29 21.90
CA LEU A 374 16.25 -7.20 23.30
C LEU A 374 15.12 -8.17 23.67
N HIS A 375 14.92 -9.24 22.88
CA HIS A 375 13.80 -10.17 23.01
C HIS A 375 14.22 -11.54 23.56
N PRO A 376 13.29 -12.27 24.19
CA PRO A 376 13.47 -13.70 24.51
C PRO A 376 13.74 -14.54 23.26
N CYS A 377 14.72 -15.44 23.37
CA CYS A 377 15.14 -16.36 22.32
C CYS A 377 15.13 -17.81 22.87
N PRO A 378 13.96 -18.40 23.16
CA PRO A 378 13.91 -19.75 23.70
C PRO A 378 14.41 -20.76 22.66
N VAL A 379 15.27 -21.67 23.10
CA VAL A 379 15.88 -22.72 22.26
C VAL A 379 15.43 -24.07 22.78
N GLY A 380 14.83 -24.90 21.92
CA GLY A 380 14.37 -26.23 22.32
C GLY A 380 13.41 -26.88 21.34
N THR A 381 12.65 -27.84 21.85
CA THR A 381 11.55 -28.46 21.10
C THR A 381 10.32 -27.54 21.04
N ALA A 382 9.33 -27.90 20.22
CA ALA A 382 8.05 -27.18 20.19
C ALA A 382 7.38 -27.18 21.57
N GLU A 383 7.53 -28.25 22.35
CA GLU A 383 6.99 -28.41 23.70
C GLU A 383 7.68 -27.50 24.71
N ASP A 384 9.01 -27.34 24.59
CA ASP A 384 9.80 -26.43 25.43
C ASP A 384 9.37 -24.96 25.15
N VAL A 385 9.24 -24.58 23.88
CA VAL A 385 8.81 -23.23 23.50
C VAL A 385 7.34 -22.97 23.86
N ALA A 386 6.44 -23.94 23.67
CA ALA A 386 5.05 -23.83 24.08
C ALA A 386 4.89 -23.68 25.59
N TYR A 387 5.77 -24.30 26.39
CA TYR A 387 5.82 -24.10 27.84
C TYR A 387 6.18 -22.66 28.20
N VAL A 388 7.21 -22.07 27.56
CA VAL A 388 7.58 -20.66 27.79
C VAL A 388 6.44 -19.73 27.37
N ILE A 389 5.82 -19.98 26.22
CA ILE A 389 4.65 -19.20 25.76
C ILE A 389 3.53 -19.26 26.81
N GLN A 390 3.19 -20.45 27.29
CA GLN A 390 2.14 -20.65 28.29
C GLN A 390 2.46 -19.91 29.59
N GLN A 391 3.71 -19.97 30.06
CA GLN A 391 4.16 -19.22 31.24
C GLN A 391 3.89 -17.72 31.07
N TRP A 392 4.23 -17.14 29.92
CA TRP A 392 4.01 -15.72 29.66
C TRP A 392 2.52 -15.37 29.60
N VAL A 393 1.68 -16.24 29.05
CA VAL A 393 0.23 -16.05 29.04
C VAL A 393 -0.33 -16.04 30.47
N GLU A 394 0.11 -16.96 31.31
CA GLU A 394 -0.41 -17.13 32.68
C GLU A 394 0.11 -16.06 33.64
N GLU A 395 1.39 -15.70 33.57
CA GLU A 395 2.03 -14.77 34.51
C GLU A 395 1.93 -13.30 34.07
N ALA A 396 1.98 -13.02 32.76
CA ALA A 396 1.97 -11.66 32.23
C ALA A 396 0.64 -11.25 31.58
N ASP A 397 -0.33 -12.15 31.45
CA ASP A 397 -1.63 -11.89 30.82
C ASP A 397 -1.52 -11.31 29.40
N VAL A 398 -0.53 -11.79 28.64
CA VAL A 398 -0.38 -11.44 27.22
C VAL A 398 -1.44 -12.13 26.36
N ASP A 399 -1.70 -11.60 25.17
CA ASP A 399 -2.78 -12.05 24.28
C ASP A 399 -2.25 -12.70 22.99
N GLY A 400 -0.94 -12.63 22.76
CA GLY A 400 -0.29 -13.14 21.57
C GLY A 400 1.21 -12.91 21.56
N PHE A 401 1.85 -13.25 20.45
CA PHE A 401 3.29 -13.07 20.28
C PHE A 401 3.62 -12.61 18.85
N ASN A 402 4.53 -11.64 18.76
CA ASN A 402 5.23 -11.32 17.52
C ASN A 402 6.44 -12.25 17.39
N ILE A 403 6.45 -13.14 16.41
CA ILE A 403 7.52 -14.13 16.23
C ILE A 403 8.47 -13.68 15.12
N GLY A 404 9.67 -13.28 15.52
CA GLY A 404 10.76 -12.95 14.61
C GLY A 404 11.49 -14.19 14.08
N SER A 405 12.24 -14.01 12.99
CA SER A 405 13.04 -15.06 12.36
C SER A 405 14.53 -14.98 12.72
N VAL A 406 15.18 -16.12 12.94
CA VAL A 406 16.66 -16.22 12.87
C VAL A 406 17.08 -16.43 11.42
N THR A 407 16.43 -17.36 10.73
CA THR A 407 16.68 -17.70 9.32
C THR A 407 15.39 -17.75 8.53
N ASN A 408 15.43 -17.30 7.28
CA ASN A 408 14.26 -17.15 6.44
C ASN A 408 14.19 -18.19 5.31
N PRO A 409 13.05 -18.89 5.09
CA PRO A 409 11.81 -18.87 5.88
C PRO A 409 11.81 -19.88 7.04
N SER A 410 12.90 -20.64 7.23
CA SER A 410 12.90 -21.84 8.08
C SER A 410 12.47 -21.60 9.53
N SER A 411 12.77 -20.44 10.14
CA SER A 411 12.28 -20.14 11.48
C SER A 411 10.75 -20.10 11.54
N TRP A 412 10.07 -19.57 10.52
CA TRP A 412 8.62 -19.58 10.47
C TRP A 412 8.05 -20.92 10.02
N GLU A 413 8.77 -21.68 9.19
CA GLU A 413 8.40 -23.06 8.87
C GLU A 413 8.39 -23.91 10.15
N ASP A 414 9.41 -23.80 11.00
CA ASP A 414 9.46 -24.50 12.28
C ASP A 414 8.31 -24.07 13.21
N VAL A 415 7.92 -22.79 13.20
CA VAL A 415 6.76 -22.32 13.96
C VAL A 415 5.48 -22.98 13.46
N VAL A 416 5.23 -22.99 12.14
CA VAL A 416 4.01 -23.56 11.56
C VAL A 416 3.97 -25.08 11.68
N ASP A 417 5.08 -25.75 11.41
CA ASP A 417 5.12 -27.20 11.24
C ASP A 417 5.37 -27.93 12.57
N LEU A 418 5.99 -27.27 13.56
CA LEU A 418 6.30 -27.88 14.86
C LEU A 418 5.52 -27.23 16.01
N LEU A 419 5.55 -25.89 16.14
CA LEU A 419 4.98 -25.21 17.31
C LEU A 419 3.46 -25.08 17.28
N VAL A 420 2.88 -24.65 16.15
CA VAL A 420 1.42 -24.46 16.02
C VAL A 420 0.63 -25.72 16.39
N PRO A 421 0.98 -26.94 15.94
CA PRO A 421 0.29 -28.16 16.36
C PRO A 421 0.29 -28.37 17.87
N VAL A 422 1.43 -28.13 18.54
CA VAL A 422 1.54 -28.26 20.01
C VAL A 422 0.69 -27.21 20.72
N LEU A 423 0.68 -25.96 20.24
CA LEU A 423 -0.18 -24.91 20.81
C LEU A 423 -1.67 -25.23 20.64
N GLN A 424 -2.07 -25.81 19.51
CA GLN A 424 -3.43 -26.24 19.25
C GLN A 424 -3.84 -27.43 20.14
N GLU A 425 -2.97 -28.43 20.29
CA GLU A 425 -3.20 -29.58 21.18
C GLU A 425 -3.37 -29.14 22.64
N ARG A 426 -2.58 -28.15 23.09
CA ARG A 426 -2.71 -27.55 24.43
C ARG A 426 -3.92 -26.62 24.58
N GLY A 427 -4.70 -26.40 23.51
CA GLY A 427 -5.84 -25.47 23.51
C GLY A 427 -5.46 -23.99 23.58
N LEU A 428 -4.17 -23.66 23.45
CA LEU A 428 -3.66 -22.28 23.48
C LEU A 428 -3.90 -21.56 22.16
N MET A 429 -4.08 -22.25 21.04
CA MET A 429 -4.32 -21.63 19.74
C MET A 429 -5.58 -22.20 19.09
N TRP A 430 -6.23 -21.43 18.22
CA TRP A 430 -7.32 -21.94 17.42
C TRP A 430 -6.81 -22.91 16.34
N THR A 431 -7.60 -23.96 16.06
CA THR A 431 -7.36 -24.88 14.93
C THR A 431 -7.73 -24.26 13.59
N GLU A 432 -8.68 -23.31 13.61
CA GLU A 432 -9.15 -22.53 12.47
C GLU A 432 -9.29 -21.06 12.86
N TYR A 433 -9.32 -20.15 11.88
CA TYR A 433 -9.57 -18.75 12.16
C TYR A 433 -10.94 -18.58 12.87
N PRO A 434 -11.04 -17.75 13.93
CA PRO A 434 -12.30 -17.52 14.64
C PRO A 434 -13.47 -17.15 13.73
N VAL A 435 -13.19 -16.33 12.71
CA VAL A 435 -14.13 -15.96 11.64
C VAL A 435 -13.42 -16.17 10.30
N PRO A 436 -13.59 -17.34 9.66
CA PRO A 436 -12.99 -17.61 8.35
C PRO A 436 -13.47 -16.60 7.30
N GLY A 437 -12.55 -16.01 6.55
CA GLY A 437 -12.79 -14.92 5.62
C GLY A 437 -13.23 -13.60 6.28
N GLY A 438 -13.22 -13.54 7.60
CA GLY A 438 -13.57 -12.34 8.37
C GLY A 438 -12.47 -11.29 8.39
N THR A 439 -12.82 -10.10 8.85
CA THR A 439 -11.86 -9.00 9.02
C THR A 439 -10.84 -9.32 10.11
N PHE A 440 -9.73 -8.56 10.14
CA PHE A 440 -8.72 -8.74 11.18
C PHE A 440 -9.31 -8.45 12.56
N ARG A 441 -10.10 -7.37 12.69
CA ARG A 441 -10.73 -7.03 13.96
C ARG A 441 -11.73 -8.08 14.43
N GLU A 442 -12.47 -8.74 13.54
CA GLU A 442 -13.36 -9.84 13.92
C GLU A 442 -12.57 -11.01 14.51
N ASN A 443 -11.45 -11.37 13.88
CA ASN A 443 -10.58 -12.45 14.35
C ASN A 443 -9.80 -12.10 15.63
N LEU A 444 -9.53 -10.81 15.88
CA LEU A 444 -8.77 -10.33 17.05
C LEU A 444 -9.67 -9.99 18.26
N MET A 445 -10.83 -9.39 18.00
CA MET A 445 -11.68 -8.71 18.99
C MET A 445 -13.13 -9.18 18.98
N GLY A 446 -13.58 -9.90 17.94
CA GLY A 446 -14.96 -10.29 17.76
C GLY A 446 -15.89 -9.19 17.26
N THR A 447 -15.36 -8.04 16.83
CA THR A 447 -16.14 -6.94 16.23
C THR A 447 -15.57 -6.54 14.88
N ARG A 448 -16.42 -6.09 13.96
CA ARG A 448 -15.99 -5.66 12.61
C ARG A 448 -15.43 -4.23 12.60
N GLU A 449 -16.15 -3.31 13.22
CA GLU A 449 -15.74 -1.92 13.40
C GLU A 449 -15.18 -1.69 14.82
N LEU A 450 -14.67 -0.47 15.07
CA LEU A 450 -14.27 -0.02 16.39
C LEU A 450 -15.40 -0.23 17.41
N ARG A 451 -15.02 -0.71 18.60
CA ARG A 451 -15.90 -0.87 19.77
C ARG A 451 -16.42 0.47 20.26
N ASP A 452 -17.60 0.49 20.87
CA ASP A 452 -18.23 1.73 21.34
C ASP A 452 -17.42 2.50 22.39
N ASP A 453 -16.61 1.79 23.19
CA ASP A 453 -15.71 2.37 24.20
C ASP A 453 -14.39 2.92 23.61
N HIS A 454 -14.08 2.63 22.35
CA HIS A 454 -12.88 3.14 21.68
C HIS A 454 -13.03 4.64 21.34
N TYR A 455 -11.99 5.45 21.59
CA TYR A 455 -12.03 6.89 21.34
C TYR A 455 -12.44 7.25 19.90
N GLY A 456 -11.94 6.50 18.90
CA GLY A 456 -12.30 6.66 17.49
C GLY A 456 -13.80 6.48 17.20
N SER A 457 -14.53 5.73 18.02
CA SER A 457 -15.98 5.53 17.85
C SER A 457 -16.82 6.77 18.14
N SER A 458 -16.26 7.76 18.85
CA SER A 458 -16.89 9.08 19.04
C SER A 458 -16.96 9.91 17.74
N PHE A 459 -16.26 9.47 16.70
CA PHE A 459 -16.26 10.08 15.37
C PHE A 459 -17.21 9.36 14.40
N LYS A 460 -17.88 8.27 14.79
CA LYS A 460 -18.84 7.62 13.89
C LYS A 460 -19.92 8.59 13.43
N TRP A 461 -20.32 8.47 12.18
CA TRP A 461 -21.39 9.26 11.58
C TRP A 461 -22.59 9.43 12.54
N GLY A 462 -22.98 10.67 12.82
CA GLY A 462 -24.13 10.99 13.68
C GLY A 462 -23.84 10.94 15.19
N ARG A 463 -22.65 10.52 15.61
CA ARG A 463 -22.19 10.57 17.01
C ARG A 463 -21.21 11.71 17.27
N GLU A 464 -20.86 12.48 16.24
CA GLU A 464 -19.86 13.52 16.40
C GLU A 464 -20.37 14.61 17.34
N LYS A 465 -19.56 14.99 18.33
CA LYS A 465 -19.86 16.18 19.14
C LYS A 465 -19.87 17.40 18.22
N SER A 466 -20.94 18.19 18.25
CA SER A 466 -21.00 19.46 17.53
C SER A 466 -19.81 20.34 17.95
N GLN A 467 -18.88 20.61 17.04
CA GLN A 467 -17.73 21.50 17.29
C GLN A 467 -18.13 22.99 17.32
N ASN A 468 -19.35 23.31 17.74
CA ASN A 468 -19.79 24.69 17.98
C ASN A 468 -19.72 24.96 19.48
N GLY A 469 -18.54 25.37 19.98
CA GLY A 469 -18.45 25.98 21.31
C GLY A 469 -17.21 25.62 22.13
N THR A 470 -16.01 25.82 21.61
CA THR A 470 -14.83 25.96 22.48
C THR A 470 -14.18 27.31 22.19
N LYS A 471 -14.41 28.28 23.09
CA LYS A 471 -13.60 29.50 23.15
C LYS A 471 -12.14 29.08 23.40
N PRO A 472 -11.14 29.73 22.78
CA PRO A 472 -9.75 29.48 23.11
C PRO A 472 -9.51 29.82 24.58
N SER A 473 -8.93 28.90 25.34
CA SER A 473 -8.44 29.18 26.69
C SER A 473 -7.25 30.15 26.59
N GLU A 474 -7.38 31.32 27.20
CA GLU A 474 -6.28 32.25 27.43
C GLU A 474 -5.24 31.62 28.35
N ALA A 475 -4.04 31.37 27.82
CA ALA A 475 -2.78 31.38 28.55
C ALA A 475 -1.63 31.38 27.54
N ILE A 476 -1.17 32.56 27.14
CA ILE A 476 0.14 32.75 26.50
C ILE A 476 1.00 33.50 27.53
N PRO A 477 2.16 32.97 27.97
CA PRO A 477 3.10 33.75 28.76
C PRO A 477 3.73 34.83 27.89
N GLU A 478 3.83 36.04 28.44
CA GLU A 478 4.39 37.24 27.81
C GLU A 478 5.81 37.01 27.24
N GLU A 479 6.01 37.35 25.95
CA GLU A 479 7.33 37.65 25.39
C GLU A 479 7.54 39.17 25.34
N HIS A 480 8.74 39.59 25.73
CA HIS A 480 9.21 40.98 25.79
C HIS A 480 9.31 41.66 24.40
N PRO A 481 9.22 43.01 24.35
CA PRO A 481 8.92 43.74 23.13
C PRO A 481 10.18 44.13 22.33
N GLY A 482 10.10 44.04 21.01
CA GLY A 482 11.11 44.56 20.09
C GLY A 482 10.52 44.91 18.72
N LEU A 483 10.10 46.18 18.59
CA LEU A 483 10.08 47.03 17.39
C LEU A 483 9.71 46.41 16.03
N ILE A 484 8.66 46.96 15.39
CA ILE A 484 8.75 47.76 14.15
C ILE A 484 7.38 48.42 13.88
N ASN A 485 7.44 49.70 13.50
CA ASN A 485 6.35 50.64 13.29
C ASN A 485 5.48 50.37 12.05
N GLY A 486 4.18 50.64 12.20
CA GLY A 486 3.39 51.51 11.31
C GLY A 486 2.86 50.92 10.00
N VAL A 487 1.52 50.88 9.85
CA VAL A 487 0.72 51.58 8.81
C VAL A 487 -0.78 51.29 9.06
N GLU A 488 -1.61 52.30 8.76
CA GLU A 488 -3.01 52.52 9.13
C GLU A 488 -4.06 51.53 8.60
N LYS A 489 -5.18 51.44 9.34
CA LYS A 489 -6.45 50.78 8.97
C LYS A 489 -7.16 51.49 7.79
N PRO A 490 -8.06 50.77 7.09
CA PRO A 490 -9.42 51.31 6.98
C PRO A 490 -10.56 50.28 7.12
N ALA A 491 -11.56 50.73 7.89
CA ALA A 491 -13.03 50.69 7.73
C ALA A 491 -13.83 49.39 7.45
N ASP A 492 -14.95 49.33 8.17
CA ASP A 492 -16.04 48.35 8.20
C ASP A 492 -16.70 48.05 6.85
N VAL A 493 -17.12 46.79 6.66
CA VAL A 493 -18.26 46.43 5.79
C VAL A 493 -19.09 45.32 6.44
N THR A 494 -20.28 45.72 6.89
CA THR A 494 -21.41 44.88 7.27
C THR A 494 -22.02 44.21 6.04
N VAL A 495 -22.28 42.89 6.07
CA VAL A 495 -23.18 42.25 5.09
C VAL A 495 -24.27 41.45 5.81
N VAL A 496 -25.48 41.77 5.37
CA VAL A 496 -26.80 41.47 5.90
C VAL A 496 -27.26 40.05 5.51
N SER A 497 -27.84 39.34 6.47
CA SER A 497 -28.56 38.07 6.28
C SER A 497 -29.82 38.24 5.44
N ARG A 498 -30.06 37.35 4.48
CA ARG A 498 -31.40 37.10 3.92
C ARG A 498 -31.71 35.61 3.91
N GLU A 499 -32.75 35.27 4.66
CA GLU A 499 -33.47 34.00 4.66
C GLU A 499 -34.09 33.73 3.27
N VAL A 500 -34.10 32.47 2.85
CA VAL A 500 -34.99 31.99 1.79
C VAL A 500 -35.84 30.87 2.39
N GLN A 501 -37.15 31.09 2.41
CA GLN A 501 -38.16 30.19 2.91
C GLN A 501 -38.34 28.97 2.00
N VAL A 502 -38.53 27.82 2.65
CA VAL A 502 -38.98 26.56 2.06
C VAL A 502 -40.52 26.50 2.14
N GLN A 503 -41.19 26.12 1.06
CA GLN A 503 -42.59 25.68 1.10
C GLN A 503 -42.69 24.17 0.77
N PRO A 504 -43.47 23.38 1.52
CA PRO A 504 -43.69 21.97 1.25
C PRO A 504 -44.92 21.76 0.37
N PHE A 505 -44.85 20.79 -0.55
CA PHE A 505 -46.04 20.24 -1.20
C PHE A 505 -46.31 18.84 -0.66
N SER A 506 -47.57 18.64 -0.29
CA SER A 506 -48.16 17.41 0.24
C SER A 506 -49.23 16.89 -0.72
N GLY A 507 -49.37 15.56 -0.83
CA GLY A 507 -50.41 14.89 -1.63
C GLY A 507 -50.31 13.36 -1.56
N PHE A 508 -51.14 12.78 -0.68
CA PHE A 508 -51.44 11.36 -0.34
C PHE A 508 -51.98 10.48 -1.50
N PRO A 509 -52.46 9.20 -1.32
CA PRO A 509 -52.18 8.10 -0.35
C PRO A 509 -52.08 6.65 -0.95
N GLY A 510 -51.42 5.73 -0.22
CA GLY A 510 -51.81 4.34 0.15
C GLY A 510 -52.19 3.24 -0.87
N VAL A 511 -51.60 2.04 -0.73
CA VAL A 511 -52.27 0.70 -0.72
C VAL A 511 -51.37 -0.33 0.02
N ASP A 512 -51.95 -1.03 0.99
CA ASP A 512 -51.49 -2.27 1.63
C ASP A 512 -51.75 -3.50 0.73
N SER A 513 -50.84 -4.48 0.69
CA SER A 513 -51.23 -5.91 0.74
C SER A 513 -50.03 -6.85 0.90
N LYS A 514 -50.12 -7.71 1.93
CA LYS A 514 -49.38 -8.97 2.07
C LYS A 514 -49.84 -9.99 1.02
N VAL A 515 -48.92 -10.75 0.43
CA VAL A 515 -49.16 -12.14 0.01
C VAL A 515 -47.93 -12.99 0.31
N ASP A 516 -48.15 -14.05 1.07
CA ASP A 516 -47.25 -15.15 1.37
C ASP A 516 -47.86 -16.38 0.68
N VAL A 517 -47.09 -17.11 -0.13
CA VAL A 517 -47.43 -18.49 -0.53
C VAL A 517 -46.14 -19.30 -0.67
N SER A 518 -46.05 -20.34 0.16
CA SER A 518 -45.05 -21.39 0.19
C SER A 518 -45.57 -22.69 -0.47
N ASN A 519 -44.63 -23.54 -0.91
CA ASN A 519 -44.73 -24.99 -1.28
C ASN A 519 -45.37 -25.34 -2.65
N HIS A 520 -44.93 -26.31 -3.46
CA HIS A 520 -43.92 -27.40 -3.49
C HIS A 520 -43.76 -27.83 -4.98
N SER A 521 -42.61 -28.24 -5.53
CA SER A 521 -42.14 -29.65 -5.66
C SER A 521 -41.10 -29.78 -6.83
N PRO A 522 -40.34 -30.90 -6.95
CA PRO A 522 -38.95 -30.91 -7.43
C PRO A 522 -38.69 -31.35 -8.89
N LEU A 523 -37.53 -30.87 -9.40
CA LEU A 523 -36.61 -31.32 -10.47
C LEU A 523 -37.05 -32.30 -11.58
N PRO A 524 -36.49 -32.13 -12.79
CA PRO A 524 -35.45 -33.08 -13.18
C PRO A 524 -34.19 -32.45 -13.81
N ASP A 525 -33.06 -33.09 -13.51
CA ASP A 525 -31.82 -33.04 -14.25
C ASP A 525 -32.05 -33.29 -15.74
N HIS A 526 -31.39 -32.48 -16.59
CA HIS A 526 -30.87 -32.76 -17.94
C HIS A 526 -30.96 -31.48 -18.80
N CYS A 527 -29.85 -30.76 -18.91
CA CYS A 527 -29.28 -30.27 -20.18
C CYS A 527 -28.14 -29.29 -19.90
N MET A 528 -26.92 -29.81 -19.94
CA MET A 528 -25.75 -29.01 -20.31
C MET A 528 -26.01 -28.39 -21.69
N LEU A 529 -26.26 -27.08 -21.73
CA LEU A 529 -26.28 -26.29 -22.97
C LEU A 529 -25.36 -25.09 -22.83
N LEU A 530 -24.13 -25.32 -23.26
CA LEU A 530 -23.35 -24.49 -24.18
C LEU A 530 -23.71 -23.00 -24.17
N LEU A 531 -22.90 -22.22 -23.43
CA LEU A 531 -22.68 -20.79 -23.67
C LEU A 531 -22.47 -20.58 -25.19
N LYS A 532 -23.44 -19.96 -25.86
CA LYS A 532 -23.27 -19.46 -27.23
C LYS A 532 -22.61 -18.10 -27.18
N ASP A 533 -21.55 -17.97 -27.99
CA ASP A 533 -20.71 -16.78 -28.09
C ASP A 533 -21.50 -15.52 -28.47
N VAL A 534 -21.27 -14.45 -27.72
CA VAL A 534 -21.69 -13.09 -28.07
C VAL A 534 -20.54 -12.43 -28.83
N LEU A 535 -20.83 -11.89 -30.02
CA LEU A 535 -19.86 -11.12 -30.81
C LEU A 535 -19.47 -9.84 -30.04
N ALA A 536 -18.30 -9.83 -29.41
CA ALA A 536 -17.87 -8.72 -28.55
C ALA A 536 -17.20 -7.55 -29.29
N MET A 537 -16.71 -7.75 -30.54
CA MET A 537 -16.04 -6.68 -31.30
C MET A 537 -15.95 -7.00 -32.80
N ALA A 538 -16.14 -5.97 -33.63
CA ALA A 538 -15.80 -5.98 -35.05
C ALA A 538 -14.83 -4.81 -35.37
N VAL A 539 -13.78 -5.08 -36.15
CA VAL A 539 -12.79 -4.07 -36.56
C VAL A 539 -12.62 -4.10 -38.07
N LYS A 540 -12.79 -2.94 -38.72
CA LYS A 540 -12.59 -2.75 -40.17
C LYS A 540 -11.37 -1.88 -40.41
N PHE A 541 -10.46 -2.32 -41.28
CA PHE A 541 -9.30 -1.54 -41.72
C PHE A 541 -9.47 -1.12 -43.19
N ILE A 542 -9.27 0.17 -43.48
CA ILE A 542 -9.24 0.71 -44.84
C ILE A 542 -7.83 1.22 -45.13
N HIS A 543 -7.31 0.91 -46.32
CA HIS A 543 -5.96 1.22 -46.77
C HIS A 543 -5.97 2.42 -47.73
N HIS A 544 -5.09 3.42 -47.56
CA HIS A 544 -4.97 4.56 -48.48
C HIS A 544 -3.65 4.54 -49.30
N LYS A 545 -3.74 4.80 -50.61
CA LYS A 545 -2.64 5.02 -51.57
C LYS A 545 -2.23 6.50 -51.60
N GLY A 546 -0.98 6.81 -51.98
CA GLY A 546 -0.58 8.17 -52.39
C GLY A 546 -0.82 8.47 -53.89
N ALA A 547 -1.13 9.73 -54.20
CA ALA A 547 -1.34 10.50 -55.46
C ALA A 547 -0.46 10.39 -56.74
N ASP A 548 0.14 9.25 -57.11
CA ASP A 548 0.48 8.99 -58.54
C ASP A 548 -0.03 7.62 -59.03
N ASN A 549 -0.78 6.91 -58.17
CA ASN A 549 -1.55 5.71 -58.45
C ASN A 549 -0.82 4.54 -59.16
N ARG A 550 0.50 4.37 -59.00
CA ARG A 550 1.21 3.13 -59.41
C ARG A 550 2.11 2.52 -58.31
N PRO A 551 2.23 1.18 -58.22
CA PRO A 551 3.20 0.52 -57.34
C PRO A 551 4.61 0.53 -57.97
N LYS A 552 5.67 0.86 -57.21
CA LYS A 552 7.07 0.77 -57.68
C LYS A 552 7.81 -0.42 -57.04
N PRO A 553 8.71 -1.12 -57.77
CA PRO A 553 9.46 -2.28 -57.27
C PRO A 553 10.78 -1.88 -56.59
N SER A 554 11.27 -2.76 -55.71
CA SER A 554 12.54 -2.66 -54.96
C SER A 554 13.78 -2.77 -55.85
N VAL A 555 14.79 -1.93 -55.60
CA VAL A 555 16.12 -2.00 -56.23
C VAL A 555 16.98 -3.05 -55.52
N VAL A 556 17.50 -4.03 -56.29
CA VAL A 556 18.48 -5.06 -55.84
C VAL A 556 19.89 -4.70 -56.33
N SER A 557 20.91 -5.20 -55.60
CA SER A 557 22.35 -5.00 -55.72
C SER A 557 23.02 -5.35 -57.08
N ARG A 558 24.33 -5.09 -57.19
CA ARG A 558 25.28 -5.78 -58.10
C ARG A 558 26.51 -6.22 -57.28
N SER A 559 27.19 -7.35 -57.47
CA SER A 559 26.94 -8.65 -58.12
C SER A 559 28.16 -9.59 -57.92
N ARG A 560 27.93 -10.91 -58.12
CA ARG A 560 28.84 -12.04 -58.53
C ARG A 560 29.06 -13.12 -57.44
N LEU A 561 28.84 -14.43 -57.64
CA LEU A 561 28.41 -15.30 -58.77
C LEU A 561 27.81 -16.63 -58.21
N VAL A 562 26.63 -17.05 -58.74
CA VAL A 562 26.14 -18.41 -59.17
C VAL A 562 26.32 -19.62 -58.22
N ALA A 563 25.40 -20.54 -57.90
CA ALA A 563 24.01 -20.95 -58.20
C ALA A 563 23.53 -21.74 -56.93
N ALA A 564 22.28 -22.03 -56.61
CA ALA A 564 21.02 -22.09 -57.32
C ALA A 564 19.92 -21.55 -56.37
N ASP A 565 18.88 -20.98 -56.98
CA ASP A 565 17.55 -20.75 -56.38
C ASP A 565 17.53 -19.81 -55.16
N GLY A 566 17.95 -18.56 -55.41
CA GLY A 566 18.04 -17.48 -54.43
C GLY A 566 16.73 -16.75 -54.12
N ILE A 567 16.35 -16.80 -52.85
CA ILE A 567 16.11 -15.65 -51.94
C ILE A 567 15.35 -14.43 -52.50
N PHE A 568 14.07 -14.31 -52.11
CA PHE A 568 13.36 -13.03 -52.00
C PHE A 568 13.53 -12.43 -50.60
N GLN A 569 14.09 -11.21 -50.54
CA GLN A 569 14.11 -10.34 -49.36
C GLN A 569 12.69 -9.87 -49.02
N GLN A 570 12.18 -10.23 -47.83
CA GLN A 570 10.94 -9.68 -47.29
C GLN A 570 11.21 -8.44 -46.42
N PRO A 571 10.40 -7.37 -46.51
CA PRO A 571 10.40 -6.30 -45.51
C PRO A 571 9.80 -6.81 -44.19
N ALA A 572 10.56 -6.69 -43.11
CA ALA A 572 10.13 -7.01 -41.76
C ALA A 572 8.93 -6.14 -41.35
N ARG A 573 7.83 -6.78 -40.96
CA ARG A 573 6.76 -6.18 -40.17
C ARG A 573 6.69 -6.94 -38.85
N THR A 574 7.12 -6.32 -37.76
CA THR A 574 6.99 -6.87 -36.42
C THR A 574 6.01 -6.02 -35.62
N ILE A 575 4.99 -6.68 -35.08
CA ILE A 575 4.01 -6.18 -34.11
C ILE A 575 4.36 -6.88 -32.78
N PHE A 576 4.36 -6.14 -31.67
CA PHE A 576 4.56 -6.68 -30.31
C PHE A 576 3.30 -6.48 -29.46
N PHE A 577 2.96 -7.49 -28.65
CA PHE A 577 2.10 -7.36 -27.46
C PHE A 577 2.62 -8.26 -26.33
N SER A 578 2.49 -7.81 -25.08
CA SER A 578 2.77 -8.60 -23.87
C SER A 578 1.56 -8.57 -22.92
N THR A 579 1.37 -9.63 -22.14
CA THR A 579 0.34 -9.80 -21.10
C THR A 579 0.95 -10.51 -19.89
N MET A 580 0.43 -10.24 -18.68
CA MET A 580 0.92 -10.72 -17.39
C MET A 580 -0.09 -11.68 -16.72
N THR A 581 -0.41 -12.82 -17.33
CA THR A 581 -1.11 -13.92 -16.62
C THR A 581 -0.49 -15.28 -16.92
N ARG A 582 -0.41 -16.15 -15.90
CA ARG A 582 0.20 -17.50 -15.96
C ARG A 582 -0.78 -18.62 -16.37
N ARG A 583 -1.91 -18.29 -17.01
CA ARG A 583 -2.78 -19.28 -17.66
C ARG A 583 -2.65 -19.09 -19.17
N VAL A 584 -2.56 -20.17 -19.93
CA VAL A 584 -2.49 -20.12 -21.40
C VAL A 584 -3.79 -19.51 -21.91
N ILE A 585 -3.76 -18.22 -22.22
CA ILE A 585 -4.78 -17.58 -23.03
C ILE A 585 -4.40 -17.90 -24.48
N LEU A 586 -5.17 -18.77 -25.11
CA LEU A 586 -5.16 -18.89 -26.56
C LEU A 586 -5.50 -17.52 -27.13
N CYS A 587 -4.49 -16.82 -27.66
CA CYS A 587 -4.68 -15.54 -28.30
C CYS A 587 -5.70 -15.71 -29.43
N PRO A 588 -6.77 -14.90 -29.51
CA PRO A 588 -7.74 -14.98 -30.59
C PRO A 588 -7.09 -14.87 -31.98
N ILE A 589 -5.98 -14.14 -32.08
CA ILE A 589 -5.15 -14.03 -33.29
C ILE A 589 -4.53 -15.38 -33.66
N THR A 590 -4.12 -16.19 -32.69
CA THR A 590 -3.59 -17.54 -32.93
C THR A 590 -4.71 -18.48 -33.40
N ILE A 591 -5.92 -18.40 -32.83
CA ILE A 591 -7.08 -19.18 -33.30
C ILE A 591 -7.48 -18.78 -34.73
N VAL A 592 -7.50 -17.47 -35.02
CA VAL A 592 -7.82 -16.94 -36.36
C VAL A 592 -6.75 -17.33 -37.39
N ILE A 593 -5.47 -17.28 -37.03
CA ILE A 593 -4.37 -17.71 -37.91
C ILE A 593 -4.40 -19.23 -38.11
N SER A 594 -4.68 -20.02 -37.07
CA SER A 594 -4.79 -21.48 -37.18
C SER A 594 -6.00 -21.93 -38.01
N GLN A 595 -7.15 -21.26 -37.90
CA GLN A 595 -8.32 -21.52 -38.76
C GLN A 595 -8.07 -21.06 -40.20
N ALA A 596 -7.47 -19.89 -40.41
CA ALA A 596 -7.15 -19.39 -41.74
C ALA A 596 -6.09 -20.24 -42.48
N LEU A 597 -5.16 -20.87 -41.75
CA LEU A 597 -4.23 -21.85 -42.31
C LEU A 597 -4.91 -23.20 -42.61
N ARG A 598 -5.83 -23.65 -41.75
CA ARG A 598 -6.63 -24.87 -41.97
C ARG A 598 -7.51 -24.73 -43.23
N ASP A 599 -8.05 -23.55 -43.47
CA ASP A 599 -8.98 -23.27 -44.57
C ASP A 599 -8.27 -22.75 -45.85
N ASN A 600 -6.92 -22.79 -45.90
CA ASN A 600 -6.09 -22.30 -47.00
C ASN A 600 -6.38 -20.84 -47.41
N ALA A 601 -6.83 -20.00 -46.47
CA ALA A 601 -7.22 -18.62 -46.73
C ALA A 601 -6.04 -17.72 -47.16
N PHE A 602 -4.78 -18.13 -46.90
CA PHE A 602 -3.58 -17.52 -47.47
C PHE A 602 -2.39 -18.51 -47.54
N HIS A 603 -1.47 -18.27 -48.48
CA HIS A 603 -0.35 -19.18 -48.76
C HIS A 603 0.87 -18.86 -47.88
N ALA A 604 1.07 -19.61 -46.78
CA ALA A 604 2.21 -19.43 -45.86
C ALA A 604 2.99 -20.76 -45.65
N PRO A 605 3.78 -21.20 -46.65
CA PRO A 605 4.36 -22.56 -46.69
C PRO A 605 5.45 -22.84 -45.63
N SER A 606 5.91 -21.83 -44.89
CA SER A 606 6.93 -21.98 -43.84
C SER A 606 6.38 -22.18 -42.42
N LEU A 607 5.06 -22.05 -42.21
CA LEU A 607 4.39 -22.20 -40.91
C LEU A 607 3.50 -23.45 -40.90
N THR A 608 4.09 -24.61 -41.19
CA THR A 608 3.35 -25.88 -41.29
C THR A 608 3.30 -26.67 -39.98
N CYS A 609 4.03 -26.28 -38.93
CA CYS A 609 3.85 -26.86 -37.58
C CYS A 609 4.26 -25.90 -36.45
N ALA A 610 3.56 -26.00 -35.31
CA ALA A 610 3.75 -25.14 -34.15
C ALA A 610 5.15 -25.26 -33.50
N ALA A 611 5.85 -26.38 -33.69
CA ALA A 611 7.15 -26.64 -33.06
C ALA A 611 8.29 -25.75 -33.58
N ARG A 612 8.23 -25.26 -34.83
CA ARG A 612 9.28 -24.39 -35.40
C ARG A 612 9.22 -22.94 -34.93
N VAL A 613 8.08 -22.50 -34.39
CA VAL A 613 7.89 -21.14 -33.88
C VAL A 613 8.76 -20.87 -32.64
N PHE A 614 9.11 -21.92 -31.88
CA PHE A 614 9.78 -21.79 -30.58
C PHE A 614 11.32 -21.95 -30.60
N GLN A 615 11.98 -22.02 -31.78
CA GLN A 615 13.42 -22.32 -31.87
C GLN A 615 14.32 -21.18 -32.42
N ILE A 616 13.84 -19.95 -32.64
CA ILE A 616 14.65 -18.89 -33.26
C ILE A 616 15.10 -17.83 -32.24
N LYS A 617 16.43 -17.68 -32.07
CA LYS A 617 17.09 -16.54 -31.37
C LYS A 617 17.32 -15.39 -32.36
N ASN A 618 17.07 -14.14 -31.95
CA ASN A 618 17.28 -12.97 -32.83
C ASN A 618 18.06 -11.84 -32.14
N VAL A 619 18.98 -11.21 -32.89
CA VAL A 619 19.85 -10.06 -32.52
C VAL A 619 19.78 -9.02 -33.67
N GLY A 620 19.78 -7.69 -33.37
CA GLY A 620 19.31 -6.56 -34.23
C GLY A 620 20.14 -6.13 -35.47
N PRO A 621 19.74 -5.06 -36.22
CA PRO A 621 20.35 -3.72 -36.02
C PRO A 621 19.47 -2.46 -36.31
N VAL A 622 20.10 -1.28 -36.22
CA VAL A 622 19.62 0.08 -35.87
C VAL A 622 19.63 1.06 -37.08
N LYS A 623 18.47 1.46 -37.66
CA LYS A 623 18.19 2.74 -38.41
C LYS A 623 16.90 2.68 -39.26
N CYS A 624 16.10 3.76 -39.29
CA CYS A 624 14.90 3.91 -40.14
C CYS A 624 14.81 5.27 -40.87
N THR A 625 14.11 5.30 -42.02
CA THR A 625 13.99 6.43 -42.98
C THR A 625 12.55 7.02 -43.00
N PRO A 626 12.35 8.35 -43.21
CA PRO A 626 11.04 9.03 -43.08
C PRO A 626 10.19 9.08 -44.37
N ILE A 627 8.87 9.36 -44.25
CA ILE A 627 7.89 9.38 -45.37
C ILE A 627 7.18 10.75 -45.51
N ARG A 628 6.84 11.15 -46.76
CA ARG A 628 5.96 12.28 -47.15
C ARG A 628 4.72 11.81 -47.94
N TRP A 629 3.66 12.61 -47.90
CA TRP A 629 2.33 12.37 -48.48
C TRP A 629 2.14 12.96 -49.88
N LYS A 630 0.99 12.70 -50.52
CA LYS A 630 0.75 13.02 -51.94
C LYS A 630 -0.58 13.78 -52.17
N ASP A 631 -0.59 14.68 -53.16
CA ASP A 631 -1.38 15.93 -53.23
C ASP A 631 -2.90 15.84 -53.49
N SER A 632 -3.49 14.66 -53.71
CA SER A 632 -4.93 14.53 -54.03
C SER A 632 -5.86 14.50 -52.81
N VAL A 633 -5.35 14.79 -51.61
CA VAL A 633 -6.08 14.75 -50.33
C VAL A 633 -6.25 16.14 -49.71
N LEU A 634 -5.94 17.20 -50.45
CA LEU A 634 -6.21 18.59 -50.03
C LEU A 634 -7.63 18.99 -50.47
N MET A 635 -8.57 19.03 -49.53
CA MET A 635 -9.95 19.48 -49.74
C MET A 635 -10.06 21.01 -49.78
N ILE A 636 -10.92 21.53 -50.66
CA ILE A 636 -11.23 22.96 -50.88
C ILE A 636 -12.23 23.47 -49.82
N PRO A 637 -12.07 24.66 -49.21
CA PRO A 637 -13.01 25.19 -48.22
C PRO A 637 -14.16 26.00 -48.86
N LEU A 638 -15.38 25.77 -48.37
CA LEU A 638 -16.57 26.58 -48.65
C LEU A 638 -16.84 27.54 -47.47
N PHE A 639 -16.55 28.83 -47.64
CA PHE A 639 -17.13 29.89 -46.79
C PHE A 639 -17.57 31.09 -47.64
N ARG A 640 -18.80 31.57 -47.39
CA ARG A 640 -19.39 32.77 -48.02
C ARG A 640 -18.84 34.05 -47.38
N ARG A 641 -18.65 35.06 -48.23
CA ARG A 641 -18.10 36.41 -48.03
C ARG A 641 -18.78 37.23 -46.92
N PHE A 642 -17.98 37.99 -46.17
CA PHE A 642 -18.37 39.29 -45.61
C PHE A 642 -17.20 40.26 -45.82
N ASP A 643 -17.45 41.35 -46.55
CA ASP A 643 -16.44 42.30 -47.03
C ASP A 643 -16.28 43.49 -46.06
N GLY A 644 -15.04 43.74 -45.62
CA GLY A 644 -14.43 45.07 -45.50
C GLY A 644 -14.71 45.95 -44.27
N ALA A 645 -13.64 46.32 -43.54
CA ALA A 645 -13.28 47.72 -43.24
C ALA A 645 -11.87 47.86 -42.61
N VAL A 646 -10.95 48.38 -43.42
CA VAL A 646 -9.88 49.39 -43.20
C VAL A 646 -9.22 49.54 -41.80
N LEU A 647 -7.90 49.35 -41.79
CA LEU A 647 -6.97 49.82 -40.76
C LEU A 647 -6.52 51.27 -41.04
N SER A 648 -6.64 52.17 -40.05
CA SER A 648 -5.89 53.43 -40.02
C SER A 648 -4.98 53.48 -38.78
N LEU A 649 -3.68 53.62 -39.02
CA LEU A 649 -2.64 53.82 -38.00
C LEU A 649 -2.43 55.32 -37.76
N ALA A 650 -2.56 55.79 -36.50
CA ALA A 650 -2.03 57.09 -36.10
C ALA A 650 -1.55 57.12 -34.63
N ARG A 651 -0.22 57.16 -34.48
CA ARG A 651 0.61 57.93 -33.53
C ARG A 651 0.26 58.08 -32.02
N ARG A 652 1.28 57.68 -31.22
CA ARG A 652 1.98 58.40 -30.09
C ARG A 652 1.82 57.89 -28.63
N ARG A 653 2.92 57.24 -28.19
CA ARG A 653 3.78 57.43 -26.98
C ARG A 653 3.22 57.32 -25.54
N ARG A 654 3.73 56.27 -24.84
CA ARG A 654 4.33 56.14 -23.47
C ARG A 654 3.55 56.75 -22.27
N ARG A 655 3.32 56.09 -21.12
CA ARG A 655 4.10 55.11 -20.31
C ARG A 655 3.19 54.48 -19.21
N THR A 656 3.52 53.24 -18.80
CA THR A 656 3.30 52.53 -17.51
C THR A 656 1.89 52.21 -16.98
N ALA A 657 1.46 50.95 -17.15
CA ALA A 657 1.03 50.00 -16.10
C ALA A 657 0.53 48.70 -16.79
N ILE A 658 1.18 47.57 -16.53
CA ILE A 658 0.90 46.29 -17.18
C ILE A 658 -0.23 45.56 -16.46
N GLY A 659 -1.37 45.40 -17.12
CA GLY A 659 -2.49 44.56 -16.68
C GLY A 659 -2.45 43.13 -17.28
N PRO A 660 -3.35 42.23 -16.84
CA PRO A 660 -3.29 40.77 -17.11
C PRO A 660 -3.41 40.34 -18.59
N LYS A 661 -3.72 41.27 -19.50
CA LYS A 661 -3.68 41.05 -20.97
C LYS A 661 -2.26 41.13 -21.57
N THR A 662 -1.27 41.66 -20.86
CA THR A 662 0.15 41.62 -21.29
C THR A 662 0.82 40.30 -20.90
N LEU A 663 0.41 39.66 -19.80
CA LEU A 663 0.91 38.33 -19.43
C LEU A 663 0.41 37.23 -20.39
N ARG A 664 -0.79 37.39 -20.97
CA ARG A 664 -1.33 36.43 -21.95
C ARG A 664 -0.87 36.67 -23.39
N ARG A 665 -0.18 37.78 -23.67
CA ARG A 665 0.40 38.07 -24.99
C ARG A 665 1.91 37.81 -25.09
N MET A 666 2.55 37.36 -24.00
CA MET A 666 3.95 36.88 -24.00
C MET A 666 4.09 35.35 -24.11
N ALA A 667 2.99 34.58 -24.00
CA ALA A 667 3.05 33.11 -24.13
C ALA A 667 2.72 32.60 -25.54
N ALA A 668 2.20 33.45 -26.44
CA ALA A 668 1.77 33.05 -27.78
C ALA A 668 2.25 34.06 -28.85
N ASN A 669 3.56 34.33 -28.87
CA ASN A 669 4.36 34.57 -30.08
C ASN A 669 5.82 34.93 -29.71
N ALA A 670 6.59 33.92 -29.32
CA ALA A 670 8.05 33.94 -29.46
C ALA A 670 8.59 32.53 -29.75
N ILE A 671 7.93 31.81 -30.66
CA ILE A 671 8.65 30.90 -31.56
C ILE A 671 9.28 31.83 -32.61
N ASN A 672 10.45 32.36 -32.28
CA ASN A 672 11.44 32.86 -33.22
C ASN A 672 12.79 32.97 -32.50
N GLY A 673 13.58 31.91 -32.62
CA GLY A 673 14.99 31.97 -33.02
C GLY A 673 16.06 32.58 -32.11
N ASN A 674 15.79 33.17 -30.94
CA ASN A 674 16.85 33.93 -30.22
C ASN A 674 16.90 33.76 -28.68
N ALA A 675 16.64 32.57 -28.15
CA ALA A 675 16.91 32.27 -26.73
C ALA A 675 18.40 31.95 -26.48
N PRO A 676 19.04 32.46 -25.41
CA PRO A 676 20.41 32.07 -25.03
C PRO A 676 20.50 30.58 -24.69
N ASP A 677 21.67 29.97 -24.94
CA ASP A 677 21.88 28.52 -24.82
C ASP A 677 21.54 27.95 -23.43
N THR A 678 21.63 28.74 -22.36
CA THR A 678 21.25 28.33 -21.00
C THR A 678 19.75 28.07 -20.82
N VAL A 679 18.88 28.78 -21.54
CA VAL A 679 17.41 28.56 -21.49
C VAL A 679 17.02 27.37 -22.37
N ARG A 680 17.78 27.08 -23.43
CA ARG A 680 17.63 25.85 -24.21
C ARG A 680 18.09 24.61 -23.44
N ASP A 681 19.15 24.73 -22.65
CA ASP A 681 19.75 23.60 -21.92
C ASP A 681 18.88 23.11 -20.75
N GLN A 682 18.05 24.00 -20.16
CA GLN A 682 17.13 23.63 -19.08
C GLN A 682 15.84 22.94 -19.58
N ALA A 683 15.49 23.09 -20.86
CA ALA A 683 14.33 22.43 -21.48
C ALA A 683 14.67 21.09 -22.19
N MET A 684 15.96 20.75 -22.37
CA MET A 684 16.39 19.66 -23.28
C MET A 684 17.48 18.72 -22.73
N ARG A 685 17.62 18.50 -21.42
CA ARG A 685 18.50 17.44 -20.89
C ARG A 685 17.73 16.21 -20.39
N HIS A 686 17.39 15.33 -21.34
CA HIS A 686 17.59 13.89 -21.15
C HIS A 686 18.66 13.43 -22.15
N ASN A 687 19.76 12.91 -21.61
CA ASN A 687 20.89 12.35 -22.35
C ASN A 687 20.47 11.02 -23.03
N PRO A 688 20.64 10.86 -24.36
CA PRO A 688 20.15 9.70 -25.11
C PRO A 688 21.06 8.47 -25.09
N LYS A 689 21.98 8.30 -24.12
CA LYS A 689 22.73 7.03 -23.99
C LYS A 689 22.13 6.00 -23.06
N TRP A 690 21.27 6.37 -22.10
CA TRP A 690 20.62 5.42 -21.19
C TRP A 690 19.31 6.00 -20.62
N ALA A 691 18.17 5.77 -21.28
CA ALA A 691 16.85 5.92 -20.65
C ALA A 691 15.79 5.16 -21.46
N THR A 692 15.15 4.21 -20.79
CA THR A 692 14.03 3.39 -21.28
C THR A 692 12.81 3.82 -20.47
N PHE A 693 11.74 4.32 -21.10
CA PHE A 693 10.41 4.38 -20.48
C PHE A 693 9.28 4.32 -21.53
N ASN A 694 8.27 3.52 -21.18
CA ASN A 694 6.97 3.35 -21.85
C ASN A 694 6.09 4.60 -21.66
N ALA A 695 5.31 4.97 -22.70
CA ALA A 695 4.04 5.66 -22.53
C ALA A 695 3.12 5.42 -23.73
N ALA A 696 1.89 4.99 -23.46
CA ALA A 696 0.76 5.08 -24.38
C ALA A 696 0.08 6.45 -24.18
N TYR A 697 -0.26 7.11 -25.29
CA TYR A 697 -0.96 8.40 -25.33
C TYR A 697 -2.49 8.18 -25.26
N ILE A 698 -3.16 8.92 -24.37
CA ILE A 698 -4.56 9.35 -24.53
C ILE A 698 -4.49 10.73 -25.20
N ASN A 699 -5.28 10.96 -26.25
CA ASN A 699 -5.36 12.24 -26.94
C ASN A 699 -6.73 12.88 -26.68
N GLU A 700 -6.72 14.17 -26.37
CA GLU A 700 -7.83 14.94 -25.77
C GLU A 700 -8.76 15.63 -26.79
N MET A 701 -9.03 15.01 -27.94
CA MET A 701 -9.84 15.63 -29.01
C MET A 701 -10.80 14.63 -29.67
N VAL A 702 -11.72 14.04 -28.90
CA VAL A 702 -12.86 13.29 -29.44
C VAL A 702 -14.15 13.87 -28.88
N GLU A 703 -14.96 14.45 -29.77
CA GLU A 703 -16.34 14.85 -29.51
C GLU A 703 -17.25 13.71 -30.00
N TYR A 704 -18.19 13.25 -29.16
CA TYR A 704 -19.10 12.15 -29.49
C TYR A 704 -20.45 12.70 -29.93
N HIS A 705 -20.87 12.40 -31.17
CA HIS A 705 -22.25 12.59 -31.62
C HIS A 705 -22.91 11.21 -31.80
N VAL A 706 -23.78 10.83 -30.86
CA VAL A 706 -24.43 9.51 -30.81
C VAL A 706 -25.83 9.53 -31.44
N GLN A 707 -26.06 10.31 -32.50
CA GLN A 707 -27.41 10.51 -33.05
C GLN A 707 -27.67 9.98 -34.45
N ASN A 708 -26.75 9.30 -35.13
CA ASN A 708 -27.01 8.79 -36.50
C ASN A 708 -26.29 7.47 -36.82
N ALA A 709 -26.67 6.36 -36.17
CA ALA A 709 -26.35 5.03 -36.67
C ALA A 709 -27.64 4.31 -37.04
N VAL A 710 -27.89 4.14 -38.33
CA VAL A 710 -29.01 3.38 -38.91
C VAL A 710 -28.44 2.11 -39.54
N LEU A 711 -29.19 1.00 -39.46
CA LEU A 711 -28.88 -0.26 -40.16
C LEU A 711 -29.54 -0.24 -41.55
N ASP A 712 -28.74 -0.38 -42.61
CA ASP A 712 -29.25 -0.60 -43.97
C ASP A 712 -29.24 -2.10 -44.32
N GLU A 713 -30.43 -2.69 -44.19
CA GLU A 713 -31.05 -3.83 -44.91
C GLU A 713 -30.38 -5.24 -45.05
N PRO A 714 -31.19 -6.32 -45.25
CA PRO A 714 -30.82 -7.73 -45.08
C PRO A 714 -30.39 -8.44 -46.39
N ASP A 715 -29.32 -9.24 -46.35
CA ASP A 715 -28.85 -10.08 -47.48
C ASP A 715 -29.62 -11.41 -47.58
N ARG A 716 -30.09 -11.70 -48.81
CA ARG A 716 -31.05 -12.73 -49.23
C ARG A 716 -30.45 -14.13 -49.39
N ARG A 717 -29.95 -14.75 -48.32
CA ARG A 717 -29.44 -16.15 -48.40
C ARG A 717 -30.07 -17.17 -47.45
N TRP A 718 -31.11 -16.81 -46.69
CA TRP A 718 -31.88 -17.72 -45.83
C TRP A 718 -33.37 -17.29 -45.77
N PRO A 719 -34.32 -17.96 -46.46
CA PRO A 719 -35.70 -17.47 -46.59
C PRO A 719 -36.64 -17.80 -45.42
N ASP A 720 -36.25 -18.65 -44.45
CA ASP A 720 -37.18 -19.21 -43.47
C ASP A 720 -36.86 -18.84 -42.01
N LEU A 721 -36.62 -17.56 -41.75
CA LEU A 721 -36.72 -17.02 -40.39
C LEU A 721 -37.74 -15.87 -40.36
N VAL A 722 -38.98 -16.23 -40.05
CA VAL A 722 -40.05 -15.28 -39.71
C VAL A 722 -39.84 -14.87 -38.26
N LEU A 723 -39.45 -13.61 -38.02
CA LEU A 723 -39.56 -12.99 -36.70
C LEU A 723 -40.86 -12.19 -36.68
N VAL A 724 -41.88 -12.78 -36.07
CA VAL A 724 -43.05 -12.05 -35.56
C VAL A 724 -42.56 -11.21 -34.38
N ALA A 725 -42.53 -9.90 -34.53
CA ALA A 725 -42.38 -8.97 -33.42
C ALA A 725 -43.74 -8.81 -32.76
N TYR A 726 -43.87 -9.16 -31.48
CA TYR A 726 -44.92 -8.60 -30.65
C TYR A 726 -44.39 -7.28 -30.09
N GLU A 727 -45.03 -6.20 -30.52
CA GLU A 727 -45.02 -4.92 -29.85
C GLU A 727 -45.98 -5.06 -28.66
N LEU A 728 -45.44 -5.13 -27.43
CA LEU A 728 -46.26 -4.95 -26.24
C LEU A 728 -46.22 -3.47 -25.89
N ASP A 729 -47.09 -2.73 -26.57
CA ASP A 729 -47.69 -1.53 -26.01
C ASP A 729 -48.61 -1.95 -24.85
N GLU A 730 -48.38 -1.32 -23.70
CA GLU A 730 -49.11 -1.42 -22.42
C GLU A 730 -48.79 -2.61 -21.47
N PRO A 731 -48.68 -2.35 -20.14
CA PRO A 731 -48.45 -3.39 -19.15
C PRO A 731 -49.76 -4.07 -18.75
N PRO A 732 -49.85 -5.42 -18.68
CA PRO A 732 -50.94 -6.07 -17.97
C PRO A 732 -50.57 -6.33 -16.49
N PRO A 733 -51.59 -6.50 -15.63
CA PRO A 733 -51.53 -6.18 -14.20
C PRO A 733 -50.96 -7.31 -13.34
N CYS A 734 -50.70 -6.97 -12.07
CA CYS A 734 -50.44 -7.88 -10.96
C CYS A 734 -51.26 -9.18 -11.01
N ILE A 735 -50.61 -10.30 -10.68
CA ILE A 735 -50.92 -11.21 -9.56
C ILE A 735 -49.63 -11.92 -9.15
#